data_AF-A0A937J8H5-F1
#
_entry.id   AF-A0A937J8H5-F1
#
_cell.length_a   1.000
_cell.length_b   1.000
_cell.length_c   1.000
_cell.angle_alpha   90.00
_cell.angle_beta   90.00
_cell.angle_gamma   90.00
#
_symmetry.space_group_name_H-M   'P 1'
#
loop_
_entity.id
_entity.type
_entity.pdbx_description
1 polymer ?
#
loop_
_entity_poly.entity_id
_entity_poly.type
_entity_poly.pdbx_seq_one_letter_code
_entity_poly.pdbx_strand_id
1 'polypeptide(L)'
;MRALFALLLTSVIFVSASAGAEIKTPICEGGSLKVFIDFQGGNIDSCDVSSGGKITVQIAPEDEPINSSPWYAFRLASPVQVTVPVVLDYGTHKHRYTPDISIDGVAWQTYPSDRVSLSQDRNQAAFSIIVPASKSVVVAAQPLLTSSHYAHWLESLQSRHGLDVGSVGESIDGRPLWRVASPAKRHTLLLLGRQHPPETTGAIALMSFVERLFEEDELAERFREEVGVLLYPLINPDGVDKGYWRHNFQGKDLNREWGPLTQPENRAVDTDVTQWLDDNESQLIKAIDFHSTRYEVFYTQADQTADRFPHLLGDWLLGFEKQMQSQFDGFEIRRQISKTPQLNAAKHYFFTQYGVSSTTLEMGDETDRKFVREYGRTAAEAFMRAYFQQVSANQPLDILFRGGVVVDGTGAAPYKGDIGIRDGRIVPLTGTQTPEAESEIDISGKVITPGFIDIHTHARADLVSPETAHMEHYLTQGVSTVVIGNDGDGATRIRHRFNQIFAHGAGTNVAQLVGHASLRRRVMDETGRPATEAEIAEMKTILSESLDEGALGLSTGLFYADGSHATTEEVIELARVASSHNAIYESHIRAESSRGVGVDAAVDEVIRIAREADIPAHIAHIKVLGKDVWGRSGDIIGKIRSAREEGLQISADQYPWVASSTQLKSAVVSSEYQVGGIDAIRNRLSDPELRELLLIDMAANIERRGGPTSLMLVETEDAQWHGLRLDAIASTMGVAPEVAAAHLIGEGRARVVSFNMIESDIEQFMREPWVATSSDGTDGHPRKYGSFPRKYDTYVRKRGTLSLTDFVRASSGLPAAILGLNDRGTLLHGHIADVLVFDPDRYREEAGFSNWNMLSRGVEYLVINGDFAVRDGEVTKQRLGRPLPR
;
A
#
# COMPACT_ATOMS: atom_id res chain seq x y z
N MET A 1 12.28 -24.90 47.44
CA MET A 1 13.62 -25.51 47.25
C MET A 1 14.11 -25.03 45.88
N ARG A 2 14.93 -23.95 45.85
CA ARG A 2 16.40 -23.96 45.62
C ARG A 2 16.75 -24.73 44.33
N ALA A 3 17.38 -24.17 43.29
CA ALA A 3 18.43 -23.16 43.22
C ALA A 3 18.26 -22.28 41.96
N LEU A 4 18.50 -20.96 41.95
CA LEU A 4 19.75 -20.22 42.16
C LEU A 4 20.90 -20.65 41.23
N PHE A 5 20.93 -20.08 40.03
CA PHE A 5 22.11 -19.84 39.19
C PHE A 5 21.87 -18.49 38.50
N ALA A 6 22.21 -17.37 39.17
CA ALA A 6 23.47 -16.66 39.00
C ALA A 6 23.62 -16.07 37.59
N LEU A 7 22.84 -15.03 37.27
CA LEU A 7 23.23 -14.04 36.26
C LEU A 7 24.46 -13.30 36.79
N LEU A 8 25.64 -13.70 36.30
CA LEU A 8 26.80 -12.83 36.26
C LEU A 8 26.54 -11.79 35.15
N LEU A 9 25.78 -10.75 35.48
CA LEU A 9 25.99 -9.45 34.85
C LEU A 9 27.41 -9.03 35.26
N THR A 10 28.39 -9.28 34.39
CA THR A 10 29.57 -8.42 34.35
C THR A 10 29.07 -7.06 33.91
N SER A 11 28.66 -6.27 34.90
CA SER A 11 28.62 -4.82 34.82
C SER A 11 29.98 -4.39 34.27
N VAL A 12 30.05 -4.09 32.99
CA VAL A 12 31.10 -3.22 32.48
C VAL A 12 30.82 -1.89 33.15
N ILE A 13 31.46 -1.72 34.30
CA ILE A 13 31.59 -0.44 34.99
C ILE A 13 32.07 0.51 33.90
N PHE A 14 31.20 1.43 33.48
CA PHE A 14 31.63 2.67 32.88
C PHE A 14 32.52 3.35 33.92
N VAL A 15 33.81 3.03 33.88
CA VAL A 15 34.80 3.96 34.35
C VAL A 15 34.54 5.18 33.49
N SER A 16 34.00 6.22 34.10
CA SER A 16 34.13 7.58 33.61
C SER A 16 35.62 7.87 33.55
N ALA A 17 36.26 7.37 32.50
CA ALA A 17 37.54 7.86 32.09
C ALA A 17 37.24 9.27 31.59
N SER A 18 37.46 10.25 32.48
CA SER A 18 38.06 11.50 32.06
C SER A 18 39.39 11.16 31.38
N ALA A 19 39.32 10.58 30.19
CA ALA A 19 40.44 10.47 29.28
C ALA A 19 40.63 11.90 28.78
N GLY A 20 41.72 12.53 29.21
CA GLY A 20 42.17 13.75 28.56
C GLY A 20 42.15 13.50 27.06
N ALA A 21 41.48 14.38 26.31
CA ALA A 21 41.50 14.33 24.86
C ALA A 21 42.97 14.26 24.44
N GLU A 22 43.39 13.10 23.93
CA GLU A 22 44.68 13.00 23.25
C GLU A 22 44.71 14.12 22.23
N ILE A 23 45.79 14.92 22.27
CA ILE A 23 46.03 15.96 21.29
C ILE A 23 46.25 15.22 19.97
N LYS A 24 45.17 15.06 19.21
CA LYS A 24 45.18 14.44 17.89
C LYS A 24 46.01 15.33 16.96
N THR A 25 47.19 14.86 16.59
CA THR A 25 48.12 15.61 15.74
C THR A 25 47.54 15.70 14.32
N PRO A 26 47.41 16.90 13.73
CA PRO A 26 47.00 17.03 12.34
C PRO A 26 48.04 16.40 11.41
N ILE A 27 47.61 15.77 10.33
CA ILE A 27 48.50 15.19 9.31
C ILE A 27 49.22 16.28 8.50
N CYS A 28 48.57 17.42 8.31
CA CYS A 28 49.18 18.67 7.88
C CYS A 28 48.41 19.87 8.44
N GLU A 29 49.08 21.00 8.60
CA GLU A 29 48.49 22.25 9.05
C GLU A 29 49.15 23.46 8.37
N GLY A 30 48.40 24.56 8.27
CA GLY A 30 48.90 25.82 7.73
C GLY A 30 48.03 26.99 8.17
N GLY A 31 48.64 28.01 8.77
CA GLY A 31 47.91 29.13 9.38
C GLY A 31 46.93 28.65 10.46
N SER A 32 45.63 28.87 10.27
CA SER A 32 44.58 28.42 11.20
C SER A 32 43.91 27.10 10.80
N LEU A 33 44.28 26.53 9.65
CA LEU A 33 43.64 25.35 9.07
C LEU A 33 44.39 24.08 9.45
N LYS A 34 43.65 23.06 9.90
CA LYS A 34 44.18 21.75 10.30
C LYS A 34 43.47 20.63 9.57
N VAL A 35 44.22 19.63 9.14
CA VAL A 35 43.72 18.42 8.46
C VAL A 35 43.96 17.20 9.34
N PHE A 36 42.95 16.35 9.48
CA PHE A 36 43.02 15.14 10.30
C PHE A 36 42.51 13.90 9.56
N ILE A 37 43.02 12.73 9.93
CA ILE A 37 42.58 11.40 9.44
C ILE A 37 42.35 10.40 10.59
N ASP A 38 42.28 10.90 11.82
CA ASP A 38 42.26 10.17 13.07
C ASP A 38 40.84 9.65 13.45
N PHE A 39 40.15 9.06 12.47
CA PHE A 39 38.81 8.51 12.58
C PHE A 39 38.64 7.32 11.64
N GLN A 40 37.69 6.43 11.93
CA GLN A 40 37.45 5.23 11.10
C GLN A 40 37.10 5.62 9.66
N GLY A 41 37.74 4.96 8.69
CA GLY A 41 37.64 5.26 7.26
C GLY A 41 38.46 6.48 6.82
N GLY A 42 39.04 7.23 7.75
CA GLY A 42 39.92 8.36 7.49
C GLY A 42 41.26 7.89 6.94
N ASN A 43 41.57 8.27 5.70
CA ASN A 43 42.84 7.95 5.06
C ASN A 43 43.13 8.90 3.89
N ILE A 44 44.39 9.34 3.82
CA ILE A 44 45.04 10.02 2.70
C ILE A 44 46.53 9.64 2.76
N ASP A 45 47.26 9.69 1.65
CA ASP A 45 48.71 9.41 1.66
C ASP A 45 49.49 10.53 2.39
N SER A 46 49.28 11.76 1.93
CA SER A 46 49.92 12.95 2.49
C SER A 46 49.13 14.20 2.13
N CYS A 47 49.40 15.32 2.81
CA CYS A 47 48.83 16.60 2.44
C CYS A 47 49.79 17.77 2.68
N ASP A 48 49.62 18.83 1.89
CA ASP A 48 50.35 20.10 2.02
C ASP A 48 49.38 21.28 2.04
N VAL A 49 49.66 22.26 2.90
CA VAL A 49 48.88 23.50 3.04
C VAL A 49 49.77 24.67 2.65
N SER A 50 49.50 25.24 1.48
CA SER A 50 50.24 26.40 0.97
C SER A 50 50.00 27.67 1.81
N SER A 51 50.86 28.68 1.65
CA SER A 51 50.74 29.98 2.34
C SER A 51 49.42 30.72 2.08
N GLY A 52 48.74 30.45 0.97
CA GLY A 52 47.42 30.99 0.63
C GLY A 52 46.23 30.18 1.15
N GLY A 53 46.46 29.15 1.96
CA GLY A 53 45.41 28.30 2.53
C GLY A 53 44.82 27.24 1.58
N LYS A 54 45.39 27.07 0.38
CA LYS A 54 45.06 25.93 -0.51
C LYS A 54 45.66 24.65 0.06
N ILE A 55 44.86 23.58 0.10
CA ILE A 55 45.28 22.22 0.45
C ILE A 55 45.49 21.40 -0.82
N THR A 56 46.61 20.68 -0.90
CA THR A 56 46.82 19.59 -1.86
C THR A 56 46.87 18.27 -1.10
N VAL A 57 46.01 17.32 -1.45
CA VAL A 57 45.88 16.00 -0.82
C VAL A 57 46.35 14.96 -1.81
N GLN A 58 47.36 14.18 -1.44
CA GLN A 58 47.84 13.03 -2.21
C GLN A 58 47.01 11.80 -1.85
N ILE A 59 46.56 11.08 -2.88
CA ILE A 59 45.73 9.88 -2.77
C ILE A 59 46.47 8.73 -3.45
N ALA A 60 46.99 7.82 -2.64
CA ALA A 60 47.72 6.62 -3.08
C ALA A 60 47.06 5.34 -2.51
N PRO A 61 47.22 4.20 -3.20
CA PRO A 61 46.69 2.93 -2.71
C PRO A 61 47.47 2.40 -1.50
N GLU A 62 46.86 1.48 -0.77
CA GLU A 62 47.49 0.75 0.34
C GLU A 62 48.65 -0.15 -0.12
N ASP A 63 48.60 -0.66 -1.35
CA ASP A 63 49.61 -1.53 -1.95
C ASP A 63 49.51 -1.54 -3.49
N GLU A 64 50.47 -2.21 -4.13
CA GLU A 64 50.47 -2.48 -5.58
C GLU A 64 50.91 -3.92 -5.89
N PRO A 65 50.39 -4.56 -6.96
CA PRO A 65 49.42 -4.03 -7.92
C PRO A 65 47.97 -4.08 -7.41
N ILE A 66 47.16 -3.08 -7.77
CA ILE A 66 45.78 -2.94 -7.29
C ILE A 66 44.82 -2.54 -8.42
N ASN A 67 43.57 -3.02 -8.35
CA ASN A 67 42.51 -2.50 -9.21
C ASN A 67 42.00 -1.15 -8.66
N SER A 68 42.22 -0.09 -9.43
CA SER A 68 42.07 1.29 -8.97
C SER A 68 40.65 1.61 -8.47
N SER A 69 40.56 1.97 -7.19
CA SER A 69 39.32 2.33 -6.49
C SER A 69 39.63 3.40 -5.42
N PRO A 70 40.07 4.60 -5.86
CA PRO A 70 40.79 5.54 -5.00
C PRO A 70 39.95 6.09 -3.85
N TRP A 71 40.20 5.58 -2.65
CA TRP A 71 39.55 6.03 -1.43
C TRP A 71 40.29 7.22 -0.82
N TYR A 72 39.52 8.12 -0.22
CA TYR A 72 40.04 9.20 0.62
C TYR A 72 38.97 9.57 1.64
N ALA A 73 39.40 9.93 2.85
CA ALA A 73 38.58 10.68 3.78
C ALA A 73 39.46 11.47 4.76
N PHE A 74 39.15 12.75 4.94
CA PHE A 74 39.87 13.63 5.84
C PHE A 74 38.94 14.67 6.43
N ARG A 75 39.31 15.19 7.61
CA ARG A 75 38.53 16.18 8.36
C ARG A 75 39.30 17.49 8.41
N LEU A 76 38.66 18.56 7.96
CA LEU A 76 39.17 19.93 8.02
C LEU A 76 38.61 20.62 9.26
N ALA A 77 39.44 21.38 9.98
CA ALA A 77 38.98 22.24 11.06
C ALA A 77 39.71 23.59 11.05
N SER A 78 39.00 24.65 11.43
CA SER A 78 39.55 25.99 11.57
C SER A 78 38.83 26.75 12.71
N PRO A 79 39.54 27.54 13.53
CA PRO A 79 38.91 28.37 14.56
C PRO A 79 38.07 29.51 13.96
N VAL A 80 38.34 29.91 12.72
CA VAL A 80 37.61 30.93 11.97
C VAL A 80 36.98 30.35 10.72
N GLN A 81 35.90 30.96 10.23
CA GLN A 81 35.29 30.56 8.96
C GLN A 81 36.26 30.85 7.83
N VAL A 82 36.51 29.85 6.98
CA VAL A 82 37.45 29.96 5.86
C VAL A 82 36.93 29.18 4.66
N THR A 83 37.10 29.75 3.47
CA THR A 83 36.91 29.03 2.21
C THR A 83 38.24 28.45 1.79
N VAL A 84 38.30 27.12 1.66
CA VAL A 84 39.52 26.35 1.43
C VAL A 84 39.49 25.77 0.02
N PRO A 85 40.40 26.19 -0.88
CA PRO A 85 40.64 25.49 -2.14
C PRO A 85 41.31 24.14 -1.85
N VAL A 86 40.73 23.05 -2.37
CA VAL A 86 41.23 21.68 -2.21
C VAL A 86 41.58 21.13 -3.58
N VAL A 87 42.75 20.49 -3.69
CA VAL A 87 43.15 19.67 -4.84
C VAL A 87 43.42 18.25 -4.36
N LEU A 88 42.68 17.30 -4.91
CA LEU A 88 42.93 15.87 -4.76
C LEU A 88 43.85 15.45 -5.91
N ASP A 89 45.00 14.87 -5.58
CA ASP A 89 46.00 14.39 -6.53
C ASP A 89 46.12 12.87 -6.42
N TYR A 90 45.88 12.19 -7.52
CA TYR A 90 45.82 10.73 -7.62
C TYR A 90 47.11 10.15 -8.25
N GLY A 91 48.11 10.99 -8.53
CA GLY A 91 49.36 10.57 -9.17
C GLY A 91 49.14 9.97 -10.56
N THR A 92 49.34 8.66 -10.69
CA THR A 92 49.11 7.90 -11.95
C THR A 92 47.70 7.34 -12.06
N HIS A 93 46.90 7.41 -11.00
CA HIS A 93 45.50 6.97 -10.96
C HIS A 93 44.55 8.08 -11.37
N LYS A 94 43.25 7.75 -11.47
CA LYS A 94 42.22 8.67 -11.96
C LYS A 94 41.14 8.89 -10.92
N HIS A 95 40.66 10.13 -10.86
CA HIS A 95 39.49 10.51 -10.09
C HIS A 95 38.27 9.64 -10.43
N ARG A 96 37.66 9.07 -9.39
CA ARG A 96 36.49 8.18 -9.48
C ARG A 96 35.24 8.76 -8.82
N TYR A 97 35.37 9.40 -7.66
CA TYR A 97 34.23 9.75 -6.80
C TYR A 97 34.07 11.25 -6.61
N THR A 98 32.87 11.76 -6.86
CA THR A 98 32.52 13.13 -6.48
C THR A 98 32.59 13.26 -4.95
N PRO A 99 33.27 14.28 -4.39
CA PRO A 99 33.44 14.34 -2.93
C PRO A 99 32.11 14.44 -2.19
N ASP A 100 31.94 13.62 -1.16
CA ASP A 100 30.85 13.73 -0.19
C ASP A 100 31.33 14.52 1.03
N ILE A 101 30.46 15.39 1.55
CA ILE A 101 30.77 16.33 2.62
C ILE A 101 29.82 16.14 3.79
N SER A 102 30.35 16.19 5.02
CA SER A 102 29.55 16.18 6.24
C SER A 102 30.13 17.11 7.31
N ILE A 103 29.25 17.78 8.07
CA ILE A 103 29.66 18.65 9.20
C ILE A 103 29.52 17.97 10.56
N ASP A 104 28.72 16.91 10.64
CA ASP A 104 28.39 16.19 11.87
C ASP A 104 28.80 14.71 11.81
N GLY A 105 29.27 14.23 10.65
CA GLY A 105 29.61 12.83 10.39
C GLY A 105 28.40 11.93 10.14
N VAL A 106 27.17 12.49 10.18
CA VAL A 106 25.91 11.76 10.09
C VAL A 106 25.15 12.15 8.82
N ALA A 107 24.94 13.45 8.61
CA ALA A 107 24.30 13.97 7.42
C ALA A 107 25.36 14.20 6.34
N TRP A 108 25.18 13.54 5.19
CA TRP A 108 26.09 13.61 4.05
C TRP A 108 25.43 14.32 2.88
N GLN A 109 26.22 15.15 2.20
CA GLN A 109 25.82 15.83 0.98
C GLN A 109 26.89 15.65 -0.09
N THR A 110 26.49 15.11 -1.24
CA THR A 110 27.37 15.03 -2.42
C THR A 110 27.64 16.42 -2.96
N TYR A 111 28.92 16.74 -3.13
CA TYR A 111 29.33 18.02 -3.64
C TYR A 111 28.86 18.17 -5.11
N PRO A 112 28.41 19.37 -5.54
CA PRO A 112 27.94 19.55 -6.92
C PRO A 112 29.06 19.21 -7.92
N SER A 113 28.82 18.19 -8.75
CA SER A 113 29.84 17.66 -9.68
C SER A 113 30.28 18.68 -10.73
N ASP A 114 29.40 19.60 -11.11
CA ASP A 114 29.69 20.74 -12.01
C ASP A 114 30.67 21.76 -11.40
N ARG A 115 30.88 21.71 -10.08
CA ARG A 115 31.83 22.55 -9.35
C ARG A 115 33.14 21.84 -9.03
N VAL A 116 33.34 20.61 -9.54
CA VAL A 116 34.60 19.87 -9.44
C VAL A 116 35.34 20.01 -10.77
N SER A 117 36.48 20.70 -10.76
CA SER A 117 37.34 20.84 -11.94
C SER A 117 38.31 19.67 -12.02
N LEU A 118 38.27 18.89 -13.11
CA LEU A 118 39.19 17.78 -13.35
C LEU A 118 40.34 18.19 -14.28
N SER A 119 41.54 17.68 -14.03
CA SER A 119 42.65 17.77 -14.98
C SER A 119 42.35 17.00 -16.28
N GLN A 120 43.10 17.29 -17.35
CA GLN A 120 42.89 16.68 -18.68
C GLN A 120 43.03 15.14 -18.66
N ASP A 121 43.97 14.62 -17.89
CA ASP A 121 44.23 13.20 -17.64
C ASP A 121 43.37 12.61 -16.51
N ARG A 122 42.60 13.46 -15.81
CA ARG A 122 41.75 13.15 -14.65
C ARG A 122 42.51 12.62 -13.43
N ASN A 123 43.81 12.87 -13.33
CA ASN A 123 44.59 12.54 -12.14
C ASN A 123 44.54 13.61 -11.05
N GLN A 124 43.88 14.75 -11.28
CA GLN A 124 43.63 15.76 -10.26
C GLN A 124 42.18 16.23 -10.30
N ALA A 125 41.63 16.50 -9.12
CA ALA A 125 40.29 17.08 -8.93
C ALA A 125 40.36 18.28 -7.97
N ALA A 126 39.87 19.44 -8.41
CA ALA A 126 39.93 20.69 -7.66
C ALA A 126 38.52 21.23 -7.35
N PHE A 127 38.31 21.66 -6.11
CA PHE A 127 37.05 22.27 -5.64
C PHE A 127 37.31 23.19 -4.43
N SER A 128 36.28 23.87 -3.95
CA SER A 128 36.38 24.78 -2.80
C SER A 128 35.36 24.40 -1.74
N ILE A 129 35.78 24.37 -0.48
CA ILE A 129 34.91 24.03 0.64
C ILE A 129 34.89 25.13 1.69
N ILE A 130 33.73 25.40 2.29
CA ILE A 130 33.61 26.35 3.39
C ILE A 130 33.72 25.56 4.69
N VAL A 131 34.74 25.86 5.50
CA VAL A 131 34.89 25.33 6.86
C VAL A 131 34.31 26.37 7.83
N PRO A 132 33.20 26.07 8.53
CA PRO A 132 32.61 27.01 9.49
C PRO A 132 33.52 27.23 10.70
N ALA A 133 33.44 28.41 11.31
CA ALA A 133 34.23 28.75 12.49
C ALA A 133 33.98 27.75 13.63
N SER A 134 35.06 27.19 14.19
CA SER A 134 35.02 26.24 15.30
C SER A 134 34.18 24.98 15.06
N LYS A 135 33.91 24.65 13.79
CA LYS A 135 33.37 23.36 13.38
C LYS A 135 34.39 22.63 12.52
N SER A 136 34.19 21.32 12.37
CA SER A 136 34.93 20.52 11.40
C SER A 136 34.06 20.10 10.24
N VAL A 137 34.69 19.89 9.09
CA VAL A 137 34.03 19.38 7.89
C VAL A 137 34.79 18.14 7.43
N VAL A 138 34.10 17.01 7.32
CA VAL A 138 34.62 15.77 6.75
C VAL A 138 34.39 15.81 5.25
N VAL A 139 35.44 15.47 4.50
CA VAL A 139 35.42 15.29 3.05
C VAL A 139 35.83 13.85 2.78
N ALA A 140 35.01 13.10 2.05
CA ALA A 140 35.25 11.69 1.77
C ALA A 140 34.91 11.33 0.32
N ALA A 141 35.46 10.21 -0.14
CA ALA A 141 35.14 9.62 -1.44
C ALA A 141 33.66 9.23 -1.52
N GLN A 142 33.11 8.69 -0.43
CA GLN A 142 31.68 8.35 -0.28
C GLN A 142 31.30 8.50 1.21
N PRO A 143 29.99 8.46 1.57
CA PRO A 143 29.56 8.58 2.96
C PRO A 143 30.20 7.46 3.80
N LEU A 144 30.70 7.80 4.99
CA LEU A 144 31.39 6.83 5.82
C LEU A 144 30.40 5.82 6.39
N LEU A 145 30.58 4.56 6.03
CA LEU A 145 29.85 3.42 6.58
C LEU A 145 30.83 2.45 7.24
N THR A 146 31.39 2.82 8.38
CA THR A 146 32.49 2.09 9.03
C THR A 146 31.97 0.91 9.88
N SER A 147 32.88 0.12 10.47
CA SER A 147 32.51 -1.01 11.34
C SER A 147 31.61 -0.60 12.51
N SER A 148 31.75 0.62 13.04
CA SER A 148 30.85 1.13 14.09
C SER A 148 29.43 1.39 13.59
N HIS A 149 29.25 1.82 12.34
CA HIS A 149 27.93 1.99 11.75
C HIS A 149 27.22 0.65 11.57
N TYR A 150 27.96 -0.39 11.14
CA TYR A 150 27.43 -1.76 11.10
C TYR A 150 27.00 -2.24 12.49
N ALA A 151 27.81 -2.03 13.53
CA ALA A 151 27.45 -2.44 14.89
C ALA A 151 26.08 -1.84 15.34
N HIS A 152 25.86 -0.54 15.13
CA HIS A 152 24.58 0.11 15.47
C HIS A 152 23.41 -0.44 14.65
N TRP A 153 23.61 -0.67 13.35
CA TRP A 153 22.58 -1.28 12.50
C TRP A 153 22.22 -2.70 12.96
N LEU A 154 23.23 -3.49 13.32
CA LEU A 154 23.05 -4.85 13.83
C LEU A 154 22.34 -4.91 15.18
N GLU A 155 22.67 -4.03 16.12
CA GLU A 155 21.93 -3.88 17.39
C GLU A 155 20.45 -3.53 17.14
N SER A 156 20.19 -2.69 16.13
CA SER A 156 18.83 -2.33 15.75
C SER A 156 18.05 -3.51 15.16
N LEU A 157 18.69 -4.36 14.35
CA LEU A 157 18.08 -5.57 13.82
C LEU A 157 17.80 -6.60 14.92
N GLN A 158 18.77 -6.81 15.83
CA GLN A 158 18.63 -7.74 16.95
C GLN A 158 17.48 -7.34 17.88
N SER A 159 17.42 -6.07 18.27
CA SER A 159 16.41 -5.57 19.22
C SER A 159 14.99 -5.59 18.66
N ARG A 160 14.81 -5.38 17.36
CA ARG A 160 13.50 -5.35 16.71
C ARG A 160 12.97 -6.73 16.34
N HIS A 161 13.85 -7.64 15.89
CA HIS A 161 13.43 -8.89 15.25
C HIS A 161 13.94 -10.15 15.96
N GLY A 162 14.67 -10.02 17.08
CA GLY A 162 15.16 -11.16 17.86
C GLY A 162 16.18 -12.04 17.12
N LEU A 163 16.96 -11.46 16.20
CA LEU A 163 17.94 -12.19 15.40
C LEU A 163 19.18 -12.58 16.21
N ASP A 164 19.79 -13.70 15.84
CA ASP A 164 21.06 -14.16 16.42
C ASP A 164 22.23 -13.39 15.79
N VAL A 165 22.65 -12.32 16.45
CA VAL A 165 23.79 -11.50 16.07
C VAL A 165 25.00 -11.89 16.90
N GLY A 166 26.07 -12.32 16.23
CA GLY A 166 27.31 -12.75 16.85
C GLY A 166 28.53 -12.55 15.94
N SER A 167 29.68 -13.03 16.38
CA SER A 167 30.92 -13.01 15.61
C SER A 167 31.38 -14.44 15.31
N VAL A 168 31.75 -14.72 14.05
CA VAL A 168 32.24 -16.04 13.61
C VAL A 168 33.77 -16.14 13.61
N GLY A 169 34.44 -15.05 13.95
CA GLY A 169 35.88 -14.95 14.02
C GLY A 169 36.33 -13.50 14.19
N GLU A 170 37.61 -13.27 14.01
CA GLU A 170 38.20 -11.94 14.01
C GLU A 170 39.00 -11.72 12.72
N SER A 171 39.02 -10.47 12.25
CA SER A 171 39.93 -10.01 11.21
C SER A 171 41.38 -9.98 11.71
N ILE A 172 42.34 -9.66 10.83
CA ILE A 172 43.75 -9.63 11.19
C ILE A 172 44.08 -8.56 12.25
N ASP A 173 43.42 -7.41 12.19
CA ASP A 173 43.57 -6.31 13.15
C ASP A 173 42.54 -6.43 14.31
N GLY A 174 42.02 -7.63 14.56
CA GLY A 174 41.23 -8.00 15.74
C GLY A 174 39.79 -7.50 15.75
N ARG A 175 39.20 -7.16 14.59
CA ARG A 175 37.80 -6.72 14.50
C ARG A 175 36.86 -7.92 14.34
N PRO A 176 35.67 -7.90 14.95
CA PRO A 176 34.71 -9.00 14.82
C PRO A 176 34.24 -9.17 13.37
N LEU A 177 34.16 -10.43 12.93
CA LEU A 177 33.51 -10.83 11.68
C LEU A 177 32.05 -11.17 11.99
N TRP A 178 31.18 -10.17 11.86
CA TRP A 178 29.78 -10.27 12.23
C TRP A 178 29.01 -11.28 11.39
N ARG A 179 28.12 -12.02 12.06
CA ARG A 179 27.11 -12.91 11.47
C ARG A 179 25.76 -12.59 12.08
N VAL A 180 24.75 -12.47 11.23
CA VAL A 180 23.34 -12.39 11.61
C VAL A 180 22.63 -13.63 11.08
N ALA A 181 21.91 -14.32 11.95
CA ALA A 181 21.10 -15.46 11.59
C ALA A 181 19.66 -15.31 12.09
N SER A 182 18.68 -15.62 11.24
CA SER A 182 17.32 -15.89 11.70
C SER A 182 17.20 -17.34 12.20
N PRO A 183 16.09 -17.74 12.85
CA PRO A 183 15.87 -19.14 13.19
C PRO A 183 16.05 -20.05 11.96
N ALA A 184 16.78 -21.16 12.14
CA ALA A 184 17.06 -22.08 11.05
C ALA A 184 15.79 -22.73 10.49
N LYS A 185 15.78 -22.96 9.18
CA LYS A 185 14.68 -23.55 8.41
C LYS A 185 15.23 -24.57 7.42
N ARG A 186 14.33 -25.30 6.74
CA ARG A 186 14.70 -26.24 5.67
C ARG A 186 15.45 -25.56 4.52
N HIS A 187 15.12 -24.30 4.24
CA HIS A 187 15.77 -23.49 3.21
C HIS A 187 16.57 -22.36 3.86
N THR A 188 17.70 -21.98 3.26
CA THR A 188 18.50 -20.83 3.72
C THR A 188 18.88 -19.92 2.57
N LEU A 189 18.68 -18.61 2.76
CA LEU A 189 19.20 -17.54 1.91
C LEU A 189 20.51 -17.01 2.51
N LEU A 190 21.59 -17.03 1.72
CA LEU A 190 22.89 -16.49 2.11
C LEU A 190 23.10 -15.09 1.52
N LEU A 191 23.41 -14.13 2.38
CA LEU A 191 23.72 -12.75 2.01
C LEU A 191 25.15 -12.40 2.42
N LEU A 192 25.95 -11.95 1.46
CA LEU A 192 27.34 -11.53 1.65
C LEU A 192 27.47 -10.04 1.38
N GLY A 193 28.02 -9.34 2.35
CA GLY A 193 28.27 -7.92 2.28
C GLY A 193 29.74 -7.59 2.04
N ARG A 194 30.02 -6.30 2.25
CA ARG A 194 31.18 -5.55 1.78
C ARG A 194 32.52 -6.28 1.92
N GLN A 195 33.10 -6.66 0.78
CA GLN A 195 34.42 -7.30 0.67
C GLN A 195 35.51 -6.32 0.27
N HIS A 196 35.19 -5.28 -0.52
CA HIS A 196 36.11 -4.18 -0.79
C HIS A 196 35.70 -2.93 0.00
N PRO A 197 36.67 -2.15 0.50
CA PRO A 197 36.35 -1.01 1.33
C PRO A 197 35.50 0.08 0.64
N PRO A 198 35.65 0.46 -0.64
CA PRO A 198 34.85 1.58 -1.19
C PRO A 198 33.38 1.26 -1.53
N GLU A 199 32.87 0.06 -1.23
CA GLU A 199 31.56 -0.41 -1.71
C GLU A 199 30.37 0.05 -0.87
N THR A 200 30.25 1.36 -0.65
CA THR A 200 29.21 1.94 0.21
C THR A 200 27.81 1.77 -0.40
N THR A 201 27.66 1.90 -1.71
CA THR A 201 26.34 1.78 -2.36
C THR A 201 25.83 0.35 -2.36
N GLY A 202 26.70 -0.64 -2.57
CA GLY A 202 26.36 -2.05 -2.42
C GLY A 202 25.95 -2.39 -0.98
N ALA A 203 26.67 -1.85 0.00
CA ALA A 203 26.31 -2.00 1.41
C ALA A 203 24.94 -1.39 1.76
N ILE A 204 24.60 -0.21 1.23
CA ILE A 204 23.27 0.39 1.44
C ILE A 204 22.18 -0.49 0.82
N ALA A 205 22.39 -1.00 -0.40
CA ALA A 205 21.45 -1.91 -1.04
C ALA A 205 21.26 -3.21 -0.23
N LEU A 206 22.34 -3.79 0.32
CA LEU A 206 22.27 -4.93 1.22
C LEU A 206 21.44 -4.62 2.47
N MET A 207 21.71 -3.49 3.13
CA MET A 207 21.00 -3.10 4.34
C MET A 207 19.49 -2.98 4.07
N SER A 208 19.11 -2.31 2.98
CA SER A 208 17.71 -2.17 2.58
C SER A 208 17.06 -3.49 2.14
N PHE A 209 17.81 -4.38 1.49
CA PHE A 209 17.36 -5.72 1.15
C PHE A 209 17.03 -6.52 2.42
N VAL A 210 17.94 -6.52 3.40
CA VAL A 210 17.76 -7.19 4.70
C VAL A 210 16.58 -6.59 5.47
N GLU A 211 16.49 -5.26 5.56
CA GLU A 211 15.37 -4.60 6.24
C GLU A 211 14.02 -5.02 5.66
N ARG A 212 13.87 -5.07 4.33
CA ARG A 212 12.65 -5.54 3.67
C ARG A 212 12.31 -6.99 4.05
N LEU A 213 13.30 -7.88 4.16
CA LEU A 213 13.07 -9.27 4.55
C LEU A 213 12.53 -9.43 5.97
N PHE A 214 12.71 -8.43 6.85
CA PHE A 214 12.35 -8.50 8.28
C PHE A 214 11.15 -7.60 8.66
N GLU A 215 10.45 -7.02 7.69
CA GLU A 215 9.22 -6.25 7.94
C GLU A 215 8.05 -7.12 8.44
N GLU A 216 7.09 -6.48 9.10
CA GLU A 216 5.88 -7.08 9.69
C GLU A 216 4.71 -7.03 8.69
N ASP A 217 4.93 -7.60 7.50
CA ASP A 217 3.91 -7.82 6.48
C ASP A 217 3.83 -9.30 6.08
N GLU A 218 2.67 -9.70 5.53
CA GLU A 218 2.34 -11.09 5.23
C GLU A 218 3.39 -11.79 4.34
N LEU A 219 3.98 -11.09 3.37
CA LEU A 219 4.97 -11.69 2.47
C LEU A 219 6.28 -11.99 3.22
N ALA A 220 6.78 -11.02 3.98
CA ALA A 220 8.04 -11.14 4.69
C ALA A 220 7.94 -12.11 5.87
N GLU A 221 6.84 -12.09 6.62
CA GLU A 221 6.57 -13.04 7.70
C GLU A 221 6.53 -14.47 7.17
N ARG A 222 5.71 -14.73 6.15
CA ARG A 222 5.63 -16.05 5.51
C ARG A 222 6.98 -16.51 4.98
N PHE A 223 7.75 -15.59 4.37
CA PHE A 223 9.08 -15.94 3.85
C PHE A 223 10.02 -16.40 4.97
N ARG A 224 10.04 -15.69 6.10
CA ARG A 224 10.84 -16.07 7.28
C ARG A 224 10.32 -17.31 8.01
N GLU A 225 9.07 -17.71 7.79
CA GLU A 225 8.55 -18.98 8.31
C GLU A 225 9.14 -20.19 7.58
N GLU A 226 9.46 -20.05 6.29
CA GLU A 226 10.00 -21.13 5.43
C GLU A 226 11.51 -21.05 5.18
N VAL A 227 12.08 -19.85 5.20
CA VAL A 227 13.46 -19.58 4.80
C VAL A 227 14.24 -18.93 5.93
N GLY A 228 15.33 -19.56 6.35
CA GLY A 228 16.33 -18.99 7.22
C GLY A 228 17.20 -17.99 6.47
N VAL A 229 17.59 -16.89 7.11
CA VAL A 229 18.49 -15.88 6.54
C VAL A 229 19.82 -15.96 7.27
N LEU A 230 20.91 -16.14 6.52
CA LEU A 230 22.28 -16.12 7.02
C LEU A 230 23.02 -14.96 6.35
N LEU A 231 23.51 -14.00 7.13
CA LEU A 231 24.04 -12.73 6.66
C LEU A 231 25.42 -12.44 7.26
N TYR A 232 26.37 -12.09 6.38
CA TYR A 232 27.71 -11.62 6.73
C TYR A 232 27.91 -10.21 6.16
N PRO A 233 27.56 -9.15 6.91
CA PRO A 233 27.33 -7.84 6.35
C PRO A 233 28.62 -7.06 6.02
N LEU A 234 29.72 -7.39 6.70
CA LEU A 234 31.02 -6.75 6.53
C LEU A 234 32.12 -7.79 6.64
N ILE A 235 32.69 -8.19 5.51
CA ILE A 235 33.72 -9.24 5.44
C ILE A 235 35.13 -8.63 5.55
N ASN A 236 35.32 -7.38 5.15
CA ASN A 236 36.60 -6.66 5.27
C ASN A 236 36.54 -5.47 6.25
N PRO A 237 36.37 -5.70 7.56
CA PRO A 237 36.25 -4.60 8.53
C PRO A 237 37.56 -3.79 8.65
N ASP A 238 38.72 -4.42 8.49
CA ASP A 238 40.02 -3.76 8.62
C ASP A 238 40.27 -2.76 7.49
N GLY A 239 40.06 -3.19 6.24
CA GLY A 239 40.22 -2.31 5.09
C GLY A 239 39.22 -1.15 5.10
N VAL A 240 37.98 -1.39 5.55
CA VAL A 240 36.96 -0.34 5.71
C VAL A 240 37.37 0.70 6.75
N ASP A 241 37.76 0.27 7.95
CA ASP A 241 38.12 1.19 9.03
C ASP A 241 39.46 1.91 8.78
N LYS A 242 40.37 1.33 7.99
CA LYS A 242 41.63 1.97 7.58
C LYS A 242 41.52 2.80 6.30
N GLY A 243 40.35 2.81 5.63
CA GLY A 243 40.15 3.56 4.40
C GLY A 243 41.05 3.08 3.24
N TYR A 244 41.13 1.77 3.04
CA TYR A 244 41.85 1.16 1.91
C TYR A 244 41.05 1.29 0.60
N TRP A 245 41.69 1.10 -0.54
CA TRP A 245 41.06 1.18 -1.84
C TRP A 245 40.40 -0.14 -2.21
N ARG A 246 40.98 -1.28 -1.85
CA ARG A 246 40.45 -2.57 -2.31
C ARG A 246 40.72 -3.73 -1.37
N HIS A 247 41.94 -3.86 -0.89
CA HIS A 247 42.41 -5.08 -0.25
C HIS A 247 42.06 -5.10 1.24
N ASN A 248 42.20 -6.27 1.85
CA ASN A 248 42.20 -6.41 3.31
C ASN A 248 43.54 -5.97 3.91
N PHE A 249 43.69 -6.16 5.22
CA PHE A 249 44.90 -5.77 5.94
C PHE A 249 46.20 -6.43 5.43
N GLN A 250 46.12 -7.60 4.80
CA GLN A 250 47.27 -8.33 4.25
C GLN A 250 47.51 -8.07 2.76
N GLY A 251 46.82 -7.10 2.17
CA GLY A 251 46.95 -6.79 0.74
C GLY A 251 46.34 -7.86 -0.17
N LYS A 252 45.25 -8.51 0.29
CA LYS A 252 44.50 -9.50 -0.50
C LYS A 252 43.14 -8.98 -0.91
N ASP A 253 42.76 -9.31 -2.14
CA ASP A 253 41.42 -9.11 -2.68
C ASP A 253 40.51 -10.24 -2.19
N LEU A 254 39.69 -9.97 -1.16
CA LEU A 254 38.85 -11.00 -0.55
C LEU A 254 37.84 -11.62 -1.53
N ASN A 255 37.43 -10.90 -2.58
CA ASN A 255 36.56 -11.45 -3.62
C ASN A 255 37.32 -12.32 -4.65
N ARG A 256 38.60 -12.62 -4.40
CA ARG A 256 39.43 -13.58 -5.14
C ARG A 256 39.96 -14.71 -4.26
N GLU A 257 39.55 -14.74 -2.99
CA GLU A 257 39.99 -15.70 -1.97
C GLU A 257 38.95 -16.79 -1.67
N TRP A 258 37.81 -16.79 -2.36
CA TRP A 258 36.83 -17.89 -2.26
C TRP A 258 37.37 -19.13 -2.97
N GLY A 259 37.47 -20.25 -2.25
CA GLY A 259 38.13 -21.47 -2.74
C GLY A 259 39.53 -21.69 -2.13
N PRO A 260 40.52 -20.80 -2.36
CA PRO A 260 41.80 -20.87 -1.65
C PRO A 260 41.68 -20.69 -0.13
N LEU A 261 40.75 -19.83 0.31
CA LEU A 261 40.40 -19.55 1.71
C LEU A 261 41.64 -19.30 2.58
N THR A 262 42.62 -18.55 2.06
CA THR A 262 43.87 -18.31 2.78
C THR A 262 43.72 -17.26 3.88
N GLN A 263 42.80 -16.32 3.68
CA GLN A 263 42.51 -15.23 4.60
C GLN A 263 41.54 -15.67 5.72
N PRO A 264 41.74 -15.24 6.98
CA PRO A 264 40.85 -15.62 8.08
C PRO A 264 39.41 -15.16 7.84
N GLU A 265 39.19 -14.04 7.16
CA GLU A 265 37.88 -13.49 6.89
C GLU A 265 37.01 -14.45 6.05
N ASN A 266 37.48 -14.86 4.87
CA ASN A 266 36.76 -15.81 4.02
C ASN A 266 36.63 -17.19 4.68
N ARG A 267 37.69 -17.64 5.37
CA ARG A 267 37.70 -18.97 6.02
C ARG A 267 36.68 -19.06 7.15
N ALA A 268 36.55 -18.02 7.97
CA ALA A 268 35.57 -17.98 9.05
C ALA A 268 34.14 -18.02 8.49
N VAL A 269 33.85 -17.22 7.46
CA VAL A 269 32.53 -17.22 6.79
C VAL A 269 32.23 -18.57 6.17
N ASP A 270 33.17 -19.16 5.43
CA ASP A 270 32.95 -20.46 4.79
C ASP A 270 32.72 -21.60 5.80
N THR A 271 33.48 -21.59 6.90
CA THR A 271 33.33 -22.57 7.99
C THR A 271 31.97 -22.46 8.64
N ASP A 272 31.52 -21.23 8.96
CA ASP A 272 30.22 -21.00 9.61
C ASP A 272 29.05 -21.30 8.66
N VAL A 273 29.15 -20.97 7.37
CA VAL A 273 28.12 -21.37 6.37
C VAL A 273 28.01 -22.89 6.30
N THR A 274 29.13 -23.60 6.18
CA THR A 274 29.13 -25.07 6.10
C THR A 274 28.52 -25.67 7.36
N GLN A 275 28.97 -25.22 8.54
CA GLN A 275 28.47 -25.70 9.82
C GLN A 275 26.98 -25.39 10.00
N TRP A 276 26.52 -24.19 9.66
CA TRP A 276 25.11 -23.82 9.75
C TRP A 276 24.21 -24.72 8.92
N LEU A 277 24.61 -25.01 7.67
CA LEU A 277 23.82 -25.86 6.79
C LEU A 277 23.80 -27.31 7.28
N ASP A 278 24.93 -27.83 7.75
CA ASP A 278 25.05 -29.20 8.26
C ASP A 278 24.31 -29.40 9.59
N ASP A 279 24.52 -28.51 10.58
CA ASP A 279 23.94 -28.62 11.93
C ASP A 279 22.40 -28.50 11.91
N ASN A 280 21.84 -27.85 10.89
CA ASN A 280 20.40 -27.60 10.75
C ASN A 280 19.72 -28.41 9.64
N GLU A 281 20.44 -29.30 8.95
CA GLU A 281 19.95 -30.02 7.76
C GLU A 281 19.31 -29.07 6.71
N SER A 282 19.87 -27.86 6.59
CA SER A 282 19.32 -26.79 5.78
C SER A 282 19.90 -26.80 4.37
N GLN A 283 19.06 -26.44 3.39
CA GLN A 283 19.46 -26.33 2.00
C GLN A 283 19.60 -24.87 1.61
N LEU A 284 20.80 -24.49 1.17
CA LEU A 284 20.99 -23.20 0.52
C LEU A 284 20.08 -23.11 -0.72
N ILE A 285 19.37 -22.00 -0.88
CA ILE A 285 18.50 -21.75 -2.05
C ILE A 285 19.13 -20.72 -3.00
N LYS A 286 19.92 -19.80 -2.45
CA LYS A 286 20.61 -18.75 -3.19
C LYS A 286 21.70 -18.10 -2.32
N ALA A 287 22.77 -17.65 -2.98
CA ALA A 287 23.75 -16.73 -2.39
C ALA A 287 23.74 -15.40 -3.16
N ILE A 288 23.70 -14.27 -2.44
CA ILE A 288 23.71 -12.93 -3.03
C ILE A 288 24.88 -12.14 -2.41
N ASP A 289 25.82 -11.71 -3.24
CA ASP A 289 26.96 -10.88 -2.86
C ASP A 289 26.78 -9.44 -3.34
N PHE A 290 26.86 -8.48 -2.42
CA PHE A 290 26.61 -7.06 -2.70
C PHE A 290 27.91 -6.28 -2.84
N HIS A 291 28.01 -5.52 -3.93
CA HIS A 291 29.23 -4.83 -4.34
C HIS A 291 28.91 -3.46 -4.95
N SER A 292 29.94 -2.67 -5.31
CA SER A 292 29.78 -1.37 -5.98
C SER A 292 30.62 -1.26 -7.24
N THR A 293 30.07 -0.59 -8.25
CA THR A 293 30.70 -0.36 -9.55
C THR A 293 30.20 0.96 -10.14
N ARG A 294 30.36 1.19 -11.44
CA ARG A 294 29.94 2.45 -12.07
C ARG A 294 28.45 2.56 -12.41
N TYR A 295 27.70 1.46 -12.31
CA TYR A 295 26.29 1.36 -12.69
C TYR A 295 25.66 0.13 -12.05
N GLU A 296 24.34 0.07 -12.00
CA GLU A 296 23.59 -1.07 -11.48
C GLU A 296 23.76 -2.27 -12.42
N VAL A 297 24.17 -3.43 -11.90
CA VAL A 297 24.29 -4.64 -12.70
C VAL A 297 24.18 -5.91 -11.87
N PHE A 298 23.48 -6.90 -12.42
CA PHE A 298 23.47 -8.26 -11.90
C PHE A 298 24.46 -9.14 -12.67
N TYR A 299 25.50 -9.61 -12.00
CA TYR A 299 26.32 -10.70 -12.53
C TYR A 299 25.75 -12.04 -12.08
N THR A 300 25.46 -12.91 -13.03
CA THR A 300 24.68 -14.13 -12.79
C THR A 300 25.32 -15.35 -13.46
N GLN A 301 24.82 -16.54 -13.13
CA GLN A 301 24.91 -17.71 -14.01
C GLN A 301 23.84 -17.61 -15.12
N ALA A 302 23.92 -18.52 -16.10
CA ALA A 302 22.85 -18.69 -17.06
C ALA A 302 21.60 -19.24 -16.36
N ASP A 303 20.42 -18.97 -16.93
CA ASP A 303 19.16 -19.46 -16.35
C ASP A 303 19.11 -20.99 -16.37
N GLN A 304 18.45 -21.56 -15.35
CA GLN A 304 18.22 -23.01 -15.24
C GLN A 304 19.48 -23.88 -15.13
N THR A 305 20.65 -23.29 -14.85
CA THR A 305 21.89 -24.06 -14.64
C THR A 305 22.13 -24.46 -13.18
N ALA A 306 21.30 -24.03 -12.24
CA ALA A 306 21.42 -24.42 -10.84
C ALA A 306 20.76 -25.79 -10.61
N ASP A 307 21.41 -26.64 -9.82
CA ASP A 307 20.88 -27.96 -9.45
C ASP A 307 19.63 -27.84 -8.57
N ARG A 308 19.57 -26.77 -7.76
CA ARG A 308 18.46 -26.46 -6.88
C ARG A 308 17.82 -25.13 -7.29
N PHE A 309 16.49 -25.10 -7.31
CA PHE A 309 15.69 -23.93 -7.71
C PHE A 309 16.11 -23.34 -9.08
N PRO A 310 16.14 -24.15 -10.16
CA PRO A 310 16.71 -23.74 -11.46
C PRO A 310 16.05 -22.49 -12.06
N HIS A 311 14.77 -22.26 -11.78
CA HIS A 311 14.00 -21.15 -12.33
C HIS A 311 13.98 -19.90 -11.43
N LEU A 312 14.41 -20.01 -10.15
CA LEU A 312 14.33 -18.91 -9.17
C LEU A 312 15.08 -17.65 -9.62
N LEU A 313 16.23 -17.80 -10.28
CA LEU A 313 16.98 -16.66 -10.81
C LEU A 313 16.17 -15.90 -11.88
N GLY A 314 15.57 -16.61 -12.83
CA GLY A 314 14.80 -16.01 -13.91
C GLY A 314 13.54 -15.32 -13.40
N ASP A 315 12.78 -16.02 -12.55
CA ASP A 315 11.55 -15.50 -11.94
C ASP A 315 11.85 -14.27 -11.06
N TRP A 316 12.94 -14.31 -10.30
CA TRP A 316 13.36 -13.18 -9.48
C TRP A 316 13.67 -11.94 -10.33
N LEU A 317 14.50 -12.08 -11.36
CA LEU A 317 14.87 -10.94 -12.21
C LEU A 317 13.67 -10.40 -12.99
N LEU A 318 12.80 -11.26 -13.51
CA LEU A 318 11.59 -10.82 -14.22
C LEU A 318 10.63 -10.07 -13.28
N GLY A 319 10.39 -10.60 -12.08
CA GLY A 319 9.56 -9.94 -11.07
C GLY A 319 10.15 -8.60 -10.63
N PHE A 320 11.47 -8.57 -10.43
CA PHE A 320 12.21 -7.35 -10.05
C PHE A 320 12.09 -6.27 -11.13
N GLU A 321 12.31 -6.61 -12.40
CA GLU A 321 12.20 -5.66 -13.52
C GLU A 321 10.81 -5.05 -13.59
N LYS A 322 9.77 -5.90 -13.54
CA LYS A 322 8.37 -5.46 -13.61
C LYS A 322 8.00 -4.51 -12.47
N GLN A 323 8.46 -4.80 -11.24
CA GLN A 323 8.21 -3.93 -10.10
C GLN A 323 8.95 -2.60 -10.25
N MET A 324 10.22 -2.62 -10.63
CA MET A 324 10.99 -1.38 -10.85
C MET A 324 10.40 -0.52 -11.96
N GLN A 325 9.91 -1.11 -13.06
CA GLN A 325 9.23 -0.39 -14.15
C GLN A 325 7.94 0.30 -13.71
N SER A 326 7.26 -0.20 -12.67
CA SER A 326 6.07 0.45 -12.12
C SER A 326 6.39 1.72 -11.32
N GLN A 327 7.63 1.87 -10.86
CA GLN A 327 8.10 2.98 -10.03
C GLN A 327 9.02 3.95 -10.81
N PHE A 328 9.78 3.43 -11.77
CA PHE A 328 10.80 4.15 -12.52
C PHE A 328 10.60 3.91 -14.02
N ASP A 329 10.08 4.93 -14.69
CA ASP A 329 9.81 4.88 -16.13
C ASP A 329 11.08 4.58 -16.93
N GLY A 330 10.97 3.67 -17.90
CA GLY A 330 12.09 3.23 -18.73
C GLY A 330 13.17 2.38 -18.03
N PHE A 331 12.91 1.86 -16.82
CA PHE A 331 13.86 0.96 -16.16
C PHE A 331 14.03 -0.36 -16.92
N GLU A 332 15.29 -0.78 -17.09
CA GLU A 332 15.66 -2.08 -17.64
C GLU A 332 16.79 -2.70 -16.81
N ILE A 333 16.70 -4.00 -16.56
CA ILE A 333 17.76 -4.72 -15.86
C ILE A 333 19.01 -4.80 -16.74
N ARG A 334 20.12 -4.32 -16.19
CA ARG A 334 21.44 -4.65 -16.71
C ARG A 334 21.91 -5.99 -16.14
N ARG A 335 21.85 -7.04 -16.95
CA ARG A 335 22.32 -8.38 -16.57
C ARG A 335 23.57 -8.77 -17.34
N GLN A 336 24.58 -9.32 -16.66
CA GLN A 336 25.76 -9.90 -17.28
C GLN A 336 25.94 -11.37 -16.86
N ILE A 337 25.78 -12.27 -17.84
CA ILE A 337 26.02 -13.70 -17.65
C ILE A 337 27.53 -13.97 -17.78
N SER A 338 28.11 -14.65 -16.80
CA SER A 338 29.55 -14.94 -16.79
C SER A 338 29.92 -15.91 -17.93
N LYS A 339 30.68 -15.43 -18.93
CA LYS A 339 31.16 -16.25 -20.06
C LYS A 339 32.51 -16.92 -19.78
N THR A 340 33.32 -16.32 -18.91
CA THR A 340 34.65 -16.80 -18.51
C THR A 340 34.75 -16.72 -16.98
N PRO A 341 34.26 -17.73 -16.25
CA PRO A 341 34.08 -17.64 -14.82
C PRO A 341 35.43 -17.57 -14.10
N GLN A 342 35.64 -16.51 -13.32
CA GLN A 342 36.73 -16.48 -12.34
C GLN A 342 36.35 -17.43 -11.21
N LEU A 343 37.04 -18.58 -11.13
CA LEU A 343 36.70 -19.66 -10.21
C LEU A 343 36.68 -19.22 -8.74
N ASN A 344 37.50 -18.23 -8.36
CA ASN A 344 37.68 -17.84 -6.96
C ASN A 344 36.83 -16.64 -6.50
N ALA A 345 35.79 -16.27 -7.26
CA ALA A 345 34.82 -15.25 -6.83
C ALA A 345 33.66 -15.90 -6.05
N ALA A 346 33.08 -15.19 -5.09
CA ALA A 346 32.01 -15.70 -4.23
C ALA A 346 30.89 -16.38 -5.02
N LYS A 347 30.35 -15.68 -6.02
CA LYS A 347 29.30 -16.17 -6.92
C LYS A 347 29.63 -17.51 -7.58
N HIS A 348 30.88 -17.75 -7.95
CA HIS A 348 31.30 -19.00 -8.61
C HIS A 348 31.58 -20.10 -7.59
N TYR A 349 32.14 -19.74 -6.44
CA TYR A 349 32.36 -20.65 -5.33
C TYR A 349 31.05 -21.25 -4.82
N PHE A 350 30.08 -20.43 -4.42
CA PHE A 350 28.81 -20.91 -3.87
C PHE A 350 27.98 -21.68 -4.90
N PHE A 351 28.02 -21.28 -6.17
CA PHE A 351 27.41 -22.05 -7.26
C PHE A 351 28.03 -23.45 -7.40
N THR A 352 29.37 -23.55 -7.34
CA THR A 352 30.07 -24.83 -7.53
C THR A 352 29.97 -25.73 -6.32
N GLN A 353 30.05 -25.18 -5.10
CA GLN A 353 30.02 -25.96 -3.86
C GLN A 353 28.61 -26.45 -3.51
N TYR A 354 27.59 -25.61 -3.70
CA TYR A 354 26.23 -25.90 -3.21
C TYR A 354 25.20 -26.13 -4.32
N GLY A 355 25.56 -25.96 -5.60
CA GLY A 355 24.66 -26.18 -6.74
C GLY A 355 23.52 -25.17 -6.84
N VAL A 356 23.63 -24.02 -6.18
CA VAL A 356 22.60 -22.97 -6.17
C VAL A 356 22.96 -21.82 -7.09
N SER A 357 21.96 -21.17 -7.69
CA SER A 357 22.23 -19.91 -8.38
C SER A 357 22.84 -18.91 -7.40
N SER A 358 23.85 -18.15 -7.82
CA SER A 358 24.45 -17.09 -7.00
C SER A 358 24.50 -15.81 -7.80
N THR A 359 24.47 -14.65 -7.14
CA THR A 359 24.31 -13.39 -7.85
C THR A 359 25.08 -12.27 -7.19
N THR A 360 26.02 -11.68 -7.95
CA THR A 360 26.70 -10.45 -7.55
C THR A 360 25.82 -9.29 -7.98
N LEU A 361 25.28 -8.56 -7.02
CA LEU A 361 24.50 -7.35 -7.22
C LEU A 361 25.44 -6.15 -6.99
N GLU A 362 25.78 -5.45 -8.08
CA GLU A 362 26.61 -4.26 -8.02
C GLU A 362 25.78 -3.00 -8.19
N MET A 363 26.01 -2.00 -7.34
CA MET A 363 25.35 -0.69 -7.40
C MET A 363 26.29 0.39 -7.92
N GLY A 364 25.76 1.36 -8.67
CA GLY A 364 26.54 2.50 -9.15
C GLY A 364 27.06 3.37 -8.00
N ASP A 365 28.34 3.76 -8.06
CA ASP A 365 29.02 4.58 -7.04
C ASP A 365 28.32 5.94 -6.83
N GLU A 366 27.92 6.56 -7.93
CA GLU A 366 27.29 7.91 -7.98
C GLU A 366 25.76 7.85 -8.03
N THR A 367 25.17 6.65 -7.89
CA THR A 367 23.72 6.48 -7.94
C THR A 367 23.04 7.10 -6.74
N ASP A 368 21.90 7.76 -6.98
CA ASP A 368 21.12 8.41 -5.93
C ASP A 368 20.81 7.42 -4.79
N ARG A 369 21.02 7.87 -3.54
CA ARG A 369 20.90 6.98 -2.37
C ARG A 369 19.47 6.59 -2.06
N LYS A 370 18.45 7.34 -2.51
CA LYS A 370 17.05 6.89 -2.38
C LYS A 370 16.78 5.77 -3.38
N PHE A 371 17.23 5.94 -4.63
CA PHE A 371 17.15 4.88 -5.64
C PHE A 371 17.84 3.59 -5.19
N VAL A 372 19.06 3.67 -4.61
CA VAL A 372 19.77 2.49 -4.11
C VAL A 372 18.98 1.73 -3.03
N ARG A 373 18.32 2.46 -2.11
CA ARG A 373 17.49 1.83 -1.07
C ARG A 373 16.27 1.15 -1.68
N GLU A 374 15.57 1.82 -2.59
CA GLU A 374 14.40 1.26 -3.25
C GLU A 374 14.78 0.02 -4.08
N TYR A 375 15.90 0.08 -4.81
CA TYR A 375 16.44 -1.05 -5.56
C TYR A 375 16.65 -2.28 -4.66
N GLY A 376 17.28 -2.10 -3.49
CA GLY A 376 17.49 -3.18 -2.51
C GLY A 376 16.17 -3.75 -1.97
N ARG A 377 15.20 -2.89 -1.64
CA ARG A 377 13.88 -3.30 -1.14
C ARG A 377 13.09 -4.07 -2.20
N THR A 378 12.99 -3.54 -3.41
CA THR A 378 12.26 -4.15 -4.53
C THR A 378 12.93 -5.48 -4.93
N ALA A 379 14.26 -5.56 -4.89
CA ALA A 379 14.97 -6.81 -5.13
C ALA A 379 14.63 -7.88 -4.06
N ALA A 380 14.54 -7.52 -2.78
CA ALA A 380 14.14 -8.45 -1.72
C ALA A 380 12.70 -8.92 -1.89
N GLU A 381 11.77 -8.01 -2.16
CA GLU A 381 10.37 -8.34 -2.38
C GLU A 381 10.17 -9.28 -3.58
N ALA A 382 10.77 -8.95 -4.73
CA ALA A 382 10.74 -9.80 -5.91
C ALA A 382 11.35 -11.17 -5.63
N PHE A 383 12.40 -11.24 -4.80
CA PHE A 383 13.02 -12.51 -4.42
C PHE A 383 12.06 -13.40 -3.62
N MET A 384 11.42 -12.84 -2.59
CA MET A 384 10.45 -13.58 -1.75
C MET A 384 9.29 -14.13 -2.61
N ARG A 385 8.77 -13.32 -3.53
CA ARG A 385 7.69 -13.73 -4.45
C ARG A 385 8.14 -14.85 -5.40
N ALA A 386 9.34 -14.74 -5.97
CA ALA A 386 9.90 -15.75 -6.86
C ALA A 386 10.17 -17.08 -6.13
N TYR A 387 10.60 -17.03 -4.86
CA TYR A 387 10.76 -18.22 -4.03
C TYR A 387 9.42 -18.96 -3.86
N PHE A 388 8.34 -18.25 -3.50
CA PHE A 388 7.03 -18.90 -3.37
C PHE A 388 6.50 -19.43 -4.69
N GLN A 389 6.73 -18.74 -5.81
CA GLN A 389 6.37 -19.26 -7.12
C GLN A 389 7.03 -20.62 -7.41
N GLN A 390 8.26 -20.83 -6.95
CA GLN A 390 9.00 -22.08 -7.14
C GLN A 390 8.50 -23.21 -6.21
N VAL A 391 8.26 -22.90 -4.94
CA VAL A 391 7.85 -23.93 -3.96
C VAL A 391 6.40 -24.34 -4.16
N SER A 392 5.53 -23.42 -4.55
CA SER A 392 4.10 -23.65 -4.79
C SER A 392 3.83 -24.42 -6.10
N ALA A 393 4.77 -24.49 -7.05
CA ALA A 393 4.56 -25.15 -8.35
C ALA A 393 4.36 -26.68 -8.27
N ASN A 394 4.86 -27.32 -7.21
CA ASN A 394 4.74 -28.77 -6.97
C ASN A 394 3.78 -29.13 -5.83
N GLN A 395 3.10 -28.15 -5.22
CA GLN A 395 2.11 -28.41 -4.18
C GLN A 395 0.72 -28.62 -4.79
N PRO A 396 -0.10 -29.52 -4.21
CA PRO A 396 -1.50 -29.62 -4.58
C PRO A 396 -2.20 -28.26 -4.40
N LEU A 397 -3.28 -28.05 -5.14
CA LEU A 397 -4.16 -26.90 -4.92
C LEU A 397 -4.92 -27.09 -3.60
N ASP A 398 -5.18 -26.02 -2.86
CA ASP A 398 -6.03 -26.09 -1.66
C ASP A 398 -7.47 -26.43 -2.06
N ILE A 399 -7.97 -25.73 -3.08
CA ILE A 399 -9.32 -25.90 -3.63
C ILE A 399 -9.22 -25.94 -5.15
N LEU A 400 -9.97 -26.84 -5.77
CA LEU A 400 -10.13 -26.91 -7.21
C LEU A 400 -11.61 -26.99 -7.58
N PHE A 401 -12.12 -25.95 -8.23
CA PHE A 401 -13.46 -25.92 -8.80
C PHE A 401 -13.42 -26.41 -10.25
N ARG A 402 -14.20 -27.44 -10.59
CA ARG A 402 -14.22 -28.07 -11.92
C ARG A 402 -15.51 -27.84 -12.70
N GLY A 403 -15.38 -27.58 -14.01
CA GLY A 403 -16.47 -27.70 -14.98
C GLY A 403 -17.46 -26.53 -15.02
N GLY A 404 -17.12 -25.38 -14.43
CA GLY A 404 -17.98 -24.20 -14.37
C GLY A 404 -17.93 -23.33 -15.63
N VAL A 405 -18.87 -22.38 -15.71
CA VAL A 405 -18.75 -21.22 -16.63
C VAL A 405 -18.00 -20.11 -15.91
N VAL A 406 -16.77 -19.86 -16.32
CA VAL A 406 -15.90 -18.82 -15.76
C VAL A 406 -16.26 -17.46 -16.38
N VAL A 407 -16.54 -16.49 -15.52
CA VAL A 407 -16.68 -15.07 -15.87
C VAL A 407 -15.69 -14.31 -14.99
N ASP A 408 -14.53 -13.97 -15.55
CA ASP A 408 -13.34 -13.58 -14.78
C ASP A 408 -13.34 -12.15 -14.25
N GLY A 409 -14.40 -11.37 -14.48
CA GLY A 409 -14.53 -9.97 -14.05
C GLY A 409 -13.75 -8.95 -14.89
N THR A 410 -12.96 -9.36 -15.89
CA THR A 410 -12.18 -8.46 -16.75
C THR A 410 -13.04 -7.76 -17.82
N GLY A 411 -14.20 -8.34 -18.13
CA GLY A 411 -15.02 -7.98 -19.30
C GLY A 411 -14.80 -8.89 -20.51
N ALA A 412 -13.92 -9.89 -20.40
CA ALA A 412 -13.74 -10.91 -21.43
C ALA A 412 -14.99 -11.82 -21.58
N ALA A 413 -15.07 -12.52 -22.71
CA ALA A 413 -16.15 -13.46 -22.97
C ALA A 413 -16.11 -14.64 -21.98
N PRO A 414 -17.27 -15.12 -21.48
CA PRO A 414 -17.31 -16.28 -20.60
C PRO A 414 -16.79 -17.53 -21.28
N TYR A 415 -16.14 -18.42 -20.52
CA TYR A 415 -15.61 -19.68 -21.04
C TYR A 415 -15.84 -20.83 -20.06
N LYS A 416 -15.79 -22.08 -20.54
CA LYS A 416 -15.80 -23.25 -19.67
C LYS A 416 -14.38 -23.52 -19.18
N GLY A 417 -14.21 -23.69 -17.87
CA GLY A 417 -12.90 -23.92 -17.29
C GLY A 417 -12.95 -24.27 -15.82
N ASP A 418 -11.76 -24.53 -15.28
CA ASP A 418 -11.52 -24.87 -13.90
C ASP A 418 -10.74 -23.73 -13.23
N ILE A 419 -11.01 -23.49 -11.95
CA ILE A 419 -10.30 -22.49 -11.14
C ILE A 419 -9.71 -23.19 -9.92
N GLY A 420 -8.39 -23.14 -9.83
CA GLY A 420 -7.65 -23.56 -8.65
C GLY A 420 -7.43 -22.41 -7.67
N ILE A 421 -7.22 -22.76 -6.40
CA ILE A 421 -6.77 -21.86 -5.35
C ILE A 421 -5.55 -22.51 -4.69
N ARG A 422 -4.50 -21.72 -4.48
CA ARG A 422 -3.30 -22.13 -3.74
C ARG A 422 -2.77 -20.99 -2.91
N ASP A 423 -2.51 -21.23 -1.63
CA ASP A 423 -2.06 -20.24 -0.66
C ASP A 423 -2.93 -18.97 -0.69
N GLY A 424 -4.26 -19.17 -0.78
CA GLY A 424 -5.24 -18.09 -0.89
C GLY A 424 -5.15 -17.25 -2.17
N ARG A 425 -4.51 -17.76 -3.22
CA ARG A 425 -4.39 -17.10 -4.54
C ARG A 425 -5.00 -17.92 -5.66
N ILE A 426 -5.53 -17.22 -6.66
CA ILE A 426 -6.21 -17.81 -7.81
C ILE A 426 -5.19 -18.41 -8.79
N VAL A 427 -5.49 -19.61 -9.28
CA VAL A 427 -4.74 -20.35 -10.30
C VAL A 427 -5.72 -20.75 -11.41
N PRO A 428 -5.90 -19.92 -12.46
CA PRO A 428 -6.76 -20.27 -13.58
C PRO A 428 -6.16 -21.43 -14.36
N LEU A 429 -6.95 -22.46 -14.63
CA LEU A 429 -6.48 -23.63 -15.36
C LEU A 429 -6.97 -23.59 -16.80
N THR A 430 -6.02 -23.72 -17.73
CA THR A 430 -6.30 -23.78 -19.16
C THR A 430 -6.14 -25.22 -19.65
N GLY A 431 -7.22 -25.82 -20.16
CA GLY A 431 -7.17 -27.09 -20.88
C GLY A 431 -6.85 -28.34 -20.04
N THR A 432 -5.95 -29.20 -20.55
CA THR A 432 -5.70 -30.60 -20.12
C THR A 432 -4.99 -30.76 -18.77
N GLN A 433 -4.88 -29.70 -17.97
CA GLN A 433 -4.19 -29.74 -16.68
C GLN A 433 -5.01 -30.58 -15.69
N THR A 434 -4.34 -31.51 -15.01
CA THR A 434 -4.94 -32.37 -13.97
C THR A 434 -4.14 -32.23 -12.68
N PRO A 435 -4.10 -31.04 -12.07
CA PRO A 435 -3.39 -30.84 -10.81
C PRO A 435 -4.07 -31.64 -9.70
N GLU A 436 -3.27 -32.13 -8.75
CA GLU A 436 -3.77 -32.64 -7.48
C GLU A 436 -4.35 -31.46 -6.66
N ALA A 437 -5.40 -31.73 -5.88
CA ALA A 437 -6.02 -30.75 -5.00
C ALA A 437 -6.45 -31.41 -3.68
N GLU A 438 -6.36 -30.68 -2.57
CA GLU A 438 -6.84 -31.13 -1.26
C GLU A 438 -8.36 -31.22 -1.23
N SER A 439 -9.05 -30.25 -1.86
CA SER A 439 -10.50 -30.22 -2.02
C SER A 439 -10.90 -30.00 -3.47
N GLU A 440 -11.41 -31.04 -4.12
CA GLU A 440 -11.97 -30.95 -5.48
C GLU A 440 -13.50 -30.82 -5.44
N ILE A 441 -14.06 -29.85 -6.16
CA ILE A 441 -15.48 -29.50 -6.16
C ILE A 441 -16.00 -29.41 -7.60
N ASP A 442 -16.97 -30.24 -7.94
CA ASP A 442 -17.69 -30.15 -9.22
C ASP A 442 -18.70 -29.00 -9.18
N ILE A 443 -18.54 -28.06 -10.11
CA ILE A 443 -19.40 -26.89 -10.29
C ILE A 443 -20.07 -26.89 -11.68
N SER A 444 -20.23 -28.08 -12.27
CA SER A 444 -20.93 -28.27 -13.54
C SER A 444 -22.31 -27.61 -13.53
N GLY A 445 -22.57 -26.78 -14.55
CA GLY A 445 -23.82 -26.02 -14.69
C GLY A 445 -23.91 -24.76 -13.81
N LYS A 446 -22.89 -24.46 -13.01
CA LYS A 446 -22.80 -23.24 -12.19
C LYS A 446 -21.92 -22.19 -12.88
N VAL A 447 -22.01 -20.96 -12.38
CA VAL A 447 -21.16 -19.84 -12.79
C VAL A 447 -20.13 -19.57 -11.71
N ILE A 448 -18.86 -19.40 -12.09
CA ILE A 448 -17.76 -19.01 -11.20
C ILE A 448 -17.23 -17.62 -11.59
N THR A 449 -17.14 -16.73 -10.61
CA THR A 449 -16.78 -15.32 -10.76
C THR A 449 -15.85 -14.90 -9.63
N PRO A 450 -15.22 -13.71 -9.69
CA PRO A 450 -14.69 -13.09 -8.50
C PRO A 450 -15.83 -12.82 -7.51
N GLY A 451 -15.51 -12.81 -6.21
CA GLY A 451 -16.41 -12.29 -5.19
C GLY A 451 -16.79 -10.84 -5.48
N PHE A 452 -18.04 -10.48 -5.19
CA PHE A 452 -18.54 -9.14 -5.50
C PHE A 452 -18.02 -8.11 -4.50
N ILE A 453 -17.82 -6.90 -4.99
CA ILE A 453 -17.36 -5.74 -4.22
C ILE A 453 -18.52 -4.75 -4.17
N ASP A 454 -19.06 -4.56 -2.98
CA ASP A 454 -20.07 -3.54 -2.73
C ASP A 454 -19.40 -2.20 -2.42
N ILE A 455 -19.32 -1.36 -3.45
CA ILE A 455 -18.61 -0.07 -3.41
C ILE A 455 -19.34 1.02 -2.61
N HIS A 456 -20.62 0.80 -2.27
CA HIS A 456 -21.41 1.77 -1.53
C HIS A 456 -22.25 1.09 -0.44
N THR A 457 -21.77 1.14 0.80
CA THR A 457 -22.48 0.56 1.95
C THR A 457 -22.54 1.48 3.15
N HIS A 458 -23.53 1.24 4.00
CA HIS A 458 -23.63 1.81 5.35
C HIS A 458 -23.42 0.74 6.43
N ALA A 459 -22.57 -0.25 6.14
CA ALA A 459 -22.36 -1.47 6.94
C ALA A 459 -21.61 -1.26 8.27
N ARG A 460 -21.19 -0.03 8.61
CA ARG A 460 -20.39 0.24 9.81
C ARG A 460 -21.00 -0.33 11.08
N ALA A 461 -22.32 -0.17 11.26
CA ALA A 461 -23.01 -0.66 12.45
C ALA A 461 -22.97 -2.19 12.54
N ASP A 462 -23.13 -2.88 11.41
CA ASP A 462 -23.06 -4.33 11.32
C ASP A 462 -21.65 -4.83 11.67
N LEU A 463 -20.61 -4.14 11.18
CA LEU A 463 -19.21 -4.53 11.32
C LEU A 463 -18.62 -4.35 12.73
N VAL A 464 -19.13 -3.40 13.53
CA VAL A 464 -18.58 -3.16 14.88
C VAL A 464 -19.26 -4.01 15.96
N SER A 465 -20.41 -4.63 15.66
CA SER A 465 -21.09 -5.52 16.59
C SER A 465 -20.70 -6.98 16.34
N PRO A 466 -20.23 -7.73 17.36
CA PRO A 466 -19.91 -9.14 17.23
C PRO A 466 -21.08 -10.00 16.74
N GLU A 467 -22.33 -9.59 16.96
CA GLU A 467 -23.53 -10.37 16.59
C GLU A 467 -23.80 -10.31 15.09
N THR A 468 -23.42 -9.20 14.44
CA THR A 468 -23.74 -8.92 13.03
C THR A 468 -22.50 -8.92 12.14
N ALA A 469 -21.29 -8.90 12.71
CA ALA A 469 -20.03 -8.82 11.96
C ALA A 469 -19.73 -10.04 11.07
N HIS A 470 -20.53 -11.11 11.13
CA HIS A 470 -20.51 -12.16 10.11
C HIS A 470 -21.02 -11.69 8.74
N MET A 471 -21.79 -10.61 8.69
CA MET A 471 -22.25 -10.00 7.43
C MET A 471 -23.01 -10.97 6.53
N GLU A 472 -23.80 -11.90 7.10
CA GLU A 472 -24.49 -12.97 6.34
C GLU A 472 -25.33 -12.43 5.18
N HIS A 473 -25.96 -11.27 5.37
CA HIS A 473 -26.77 -10.60 4.37
C HIS A 473 -25.97 -10.13 3.15
N TYR A 474 -24.68 -9.84 3.30
CA TYR A 474 -23.78 -9.56 2.17
C TYR A 474 -23.19 -10.87 1.59
N LEU A 475 -22.78 -11.82 2.44
CA LEU A 475 -22.20 -13.10 2.00
C LEU A 475 -23.19 -13.91 1.14
N THR A 476 -24.47 -13.94 1.50
CA THR A 476 -25.54 -14.61 0.72
C THR A 476 -25.88 -13.92 -0.60
N GLN A 477 -25.38 -12.70 -0.81
CA GLN A 477 -25.39 -12.00 -2.11
C GLN A 477 -24.10 -12.22 -2.91
N GLY A 478 -23.16 -13.03 -2.42
CA GLY A 478 -21.85 -13.24 -3.05
C GLY A 478 -20.87 -12.08 -2.88
N VAL A 479 -21.14 -11.15 -1.96
CA VAL A 479 -20.25 -10.01 -1.67
C VAL A 479 -19.12 -10.47 -0.77
N SER A 480 -17.87 -10.31 -1.24
CA SER A 480 -16.65 -10.58 -0.47
C SER A 480 -16.07 -9.32 0.19
N THR A 481 -16.35 -8.15 -0.37
CA THR A 481 -15.77 -6.88 0.08
C THR A 481 -16.84 -5.79 0.17
N VAL A 482 -16.82 -5.02 1.26
CA VAL A 482 -17.68 -3.84 1.44
C VAL A 482 -16.84 -2.58 1.62
N VAL A 483 -17.30 -1.47 1.02
CA VAL A 483 -16.74 -0.14 1.24
C VAL A 483 -17.66 0.62 2.20
N ILE A 484 -17.09 1.20 3.25
CA ILE A 484 -17.80 2.03 4.22
C ILE A 484 -17.30 3.47 4.20
N GLY A 485 -18.08 4.37 4.81
CA GLY A 485 -17.74 5.78 4.88
C GLY A 485 -18.17 6.56 3.63
N ASN A 486 -19.20 6.08 2.94
CA ASN A 486 -19.81 6.77 1.81
C ASN A 486 -20.69 7.95 2.26
N ASP A 487 -21.16 8.75 1.30
CA ASP A 487 -22.13 9.83 1.50
C ASP A 487 -21.65 10.94 2.47
N GLY A 488 -20.34 11.09 2.64
CA GLY A 488 -19.72 12.08 3.51
C GLY A 488 -19.75 11.76 5.00
N ASP A 489 -20.35 10.63 5.41
CA ASP A 489 -20.22 10.13 6.78
C ASP A 489 -19.05 9.13 6.88
N GLY A 490 -18.49 8.88 8.06
CA GLY A 490 -17.33 7.99 8.20
C GLY A 490 -16.37 8.35 9.32
N ALA A 491 -15.27 7.61 9.47
CA ALA A 491 -14.25 7.92 10.48
C ALA A 491 -13.13 8.81 9.90
N THR A 492 -12.58 9.68 10.76
CA THR A 492 -11.37 10.51 10.48
C THR A 492 -10.12 9.97 11.19
N ARG A 493 -10.20 8.73 11.68
CA ARG A 493 -9.11 7.94 12.27
C ARG A 493 -9.30 6.50 11.79
N ILE A 494 -8.68 6.19 10.66
CA ILE A 494 -8.89 4.97 9.89
C ILE A 494 -8.31 3.77 10.60
N ARG A 495 -7.06 3.88 11.09
CA ARG A 495 -6.41 2.75 11.79
C ARG A 495 -7.18 2.36 13.05
N HIS A 496 -7.65 3.35 13.81
CA HIS A 496 -8.51 3.12 14.96
C HIS A 496 -9.83 2.44 14.56
N ARG A 497 -10.44 2.84 13.43
CA ARG A 497 -11.68 2.22 12.95
C ARG A 497 -11.45 0.76 12.53
N PHE A 498 -10.38 0.45 11.80
CA PHE A 498 -10.05 -0.94 11.47
C PHE A 498 -9.81 -1.78 12.73
N ASN A 499 -9.08 -1.27 13.72
CA ASN A 499 -8.88 -1.98 14.98
C ASN A 499 -10.22 -2.29 15.69
N GLN A 500 -11.20 -1.37 15.64
CA GLN A 500 -12.53 -1.62 16.21
C GLN A 500 -13.31 -2.70 15.47
N ILE A 501 -13.26 -2.70 14.13
CA ILE A 501 -13.97 -3.68 13.29
C ILE A 501 -13.36 -5.07 13.46
N PHE A 502 -12.03 -5.16 13.39
CA PHE A 502 -11.33 -6.45 13.37
C PHE A 502 -11.01 -7.00 14.76
N ALA A 503 -11.35 -6.30 15.85
CA ALA A 503 -11.23 -6.82 17.22
C ALA A 503 -11.95 -8.16 17.45
N HIS A 504 -12.99 -8.45 16.67
CA HIS A 504 -13.72 -9.72 16.67
C HIS A 504 -13.85 -10.33 15.26
N GLY A 505 -13.05 -9.86 14.30
CA GLY A 505 -13.09 -10.27 12.89
C GLY A 505 -14.32 -9.74 12.12
N ALA A 506 -14.26 -9.78 10.79
CA ALA A 506 -15.38 -9.43 9.91
C ALA A 506 -15.62 -10.54 8.87
N GLY A 507 -16.87 -10.76 8.47
CA GLY A 507 -17.25 -11.74 7.45
C GLY A 507 -16.75 -11.36 6.06
N THR A 508 -16.71 -10.08 5.75
CA THR A 508 -16.25 -9.51 4.47
C THR A 508 -14.96 -8.72 4.65
N ASN A 509 -14.16 -8.58 3.59
CA ASN A 509 -13.12 -7.55 3.55
C ASN A 509 -13.75 -6.17 3.71
N VAL A 510 -13.00 -5.22 4.29
CA VAL A 510 -13.51 -3.87 4.58
C VAL A 510 -12.54 -2.82 4.07
N ALA A 511 -13.02 -2.02 3.12
CA ALA A 511 -12.38 -0.80 2.65
C ALA A 511 -13.11 0.43 3.22
N GLN A 512 -12.43 1.57 3.31
CA GLN A 512 -13.01 2.75 3.94
C GLN A 512 -12.63 4.07 3.27
N LEU A 513 -13.63 4.95 3.13
CA LEU A 513 -13.48 6.36 2.76
C LEU A 513 -13.52 7.27 4.00
N VAL A 514 -12.96 8.48 3.87
CA VAL A 514 -13.04 9.56 4.86
C VAL A 514 -14.27 10.42 4.55
N GLY A 515 -15.18 10.53 5.52
CA GLY A 515 -16.38 11.35 5.36
C GLY A 515 -16.13 12.85 5.55
N HIS A 516 -16.46 13.66 4.54
CA HIS A 516 -16.41 15.14 4.60
C HIS A 516 -17.25 15.74 5.73
N ALA A 517 -18.47 15.24 5.97
CA ALA A 517 -19.30 15.71 7.08
C ALA A 517 -18.64 15.41 8.44
N SER A 518 -17.93 14.28 8.55
CA SER A 518 -17.14 13.96 9.75
C SER A 518 -15.91 14.86 9.93
N LEU A 519 -15.28 15.32 8.84
CA LEU A 519 -14.22 16.33 8.91
C LEU A 519 -14.79 17.66 9.42
N ARG A 520 -15.90 18.12 8.83
CA ARG A 520 -16.58 19.36 9.24
C ARG A 520 -16.99 19.32 10.71
N ARG A 521 -17.64 18.26 11.17
CA ARG A 521 -18.03 18.11 12.60
C ARG A 521 -16.84 18.03 13.57
N ARG A 522 -15.66 17.63 13.09
CA ARG A 522 -14.45 17.55 13.93
C ARG A 522 -13.77 18.90 14.09
N VAL A 523 -13.90 19.79 13.11
CA VAL A 523 -13.18 21.06 13.03
C VAL A 523 -14.08 22.26 13.31
N MET A 524 -15.34 22.22 12.88
CA MET A 524 -16.27 23.34 12.94
C MET A 524 -17.22 23.18 14.13
N ASP A 525 -17.42 24.26 14.89
CA ASP A 525 -18.42 24.30 15.96
C ASP A 525 -19.86 24.20 15.42
N GLU A 526 -20.12 24.76 14.23
CA GLU A 526 -21.41 24.70 13.54
C GLU A 526 -21.22 24.48 12.04
N THR A 527 -21.83 23.42 11.51
CA THR A 527 -21.71 23.01 10.10
C THR A 527 -22.68 23.75 9.16
N GLY A 528 -23.59 24.58 9.68
CA GLY A 528 -24.62 25.33 8.94
C GLY A 528 -24.13 26.53 8.11
N ARG A 529 -22.84 26.61 7.82
CA ARG A 529 -22.19 27.72 7.13
C ARG A 529 -21.00 27.24 6.28
N PRO A 530 -20.51 28.02 5.32
CA PRO A 530 -19.20 27.74 4.70
C PRO A 530 -18.09 27.62 5.75
N ALA A 531 -17.13 26.71 5.52
CA ALA A 531 -15.92 26.65 6.32
C ALA A 531 -15.02 27.85 6.03
N THR A 532 -14.32 28.35 7.06
CA THR A 532 -13.28 29.37 6.92
C THR A 532 -11.99 28.76 6.37
N GLU A 533 -11.09 29.58 5.84
CA GLU A 533 -9.80 29.11 5.31
C GLU A 533 -8.98 28.30 6.35
N ALA A 534 -9.02 28.71 7.62
CA ALA A 534 -8.34 28.00 8.70
C ALA A 534 -8.96 26.62 8.97
N GLU A 535 -10.30 26.52 8.98
CA GLU A 535 -11.00 25.25 9.14
C GLU A 535 -10.74 24.31 7.95
N ILE A 536 -10.70 24.86 6.73
CA ILE A 536 -10.33 24.08 5.54
C ILE A 536 -8.90 23.54 5.67
N ALA A 537 -7.94 24.36 6.11
CA ALA A 537 -6.56 23.94 6.32
C ALA A 537 -6.45 22.81 7.36
N GLU A 538 -7.22 22.88 8.45
CA GLU A 538 -7.27 21.82 9.45
C GLU A 538 -7.91 20.53 8.91
N MET A 539 -9.03 20.64 8.18
CA MET A 539 -9.65 19.49 7.52
C MET A 539 -8.71 18.82 6.51
N LYS A 540 -7.92 19.60 5.75
CA LYS A 540 -6.87 19.08 4.84
C LYS A 540 -5.82 18.28 5.58
N THR A 541 -5.41 18.75 6.76
CA THR A 541 -4.43 18.04 7.61
C THR A 541 -4.98 16.70 8.06
N ILE A 542 -6.19 16.69 8.64
CA ILE A 542 -6.83 15.47 9.13
C ILE A 542 -7.10 14.49 7.98
N LEU A 543 -7.49 15.00 6.80
CA LEU A 543 -7.69 14.17 5.62
C LEU A 543 -6.38 13.51 5.17
N SER A 544 -5.28 14.26 5.09
CA SER A 544 -3.96 13.70 4.73
C SER A 544 -3.55 12.60 5.71
N GLU A 545 -3.68 12.85 7.02
CA GLU A 545 -3.39 11.84 8.05
C GLU A 545 -4.27 10.59 7.90
N SER A 546 -5.55 10.78 7.59
CA SER A 546 -6.48 9.67 7.38
C SER A 546 -6.14 8.84 6.13
N LEU A 547 -5.65 9.49 5.07
CA LEU A 547 -5.17 8.82 3.86
C LEU A 547 -3.88 8.04 4.12
N ASP A 548 -2.94 8.61 4.88
CA ASP A 548 -1.72 7.93 5.35
C ASP A 548 -2.03 6.72 6.26
N GLU A 549 -3.16 6.74 6.96
CA GLU A 549 -3.65 5.61 7.74
C GLU A 549 -4.33 4.50 6.91
N GLY A 550 -4.52 4.72 5.60
CA GLY A 550 -5.01 3.71 4.65
C GLY A 550 -6.42 3.94 4.10
N ALA A 551 -7.02 5.13 4.23
CA ALA A 551 -8.29 5.40 3.55
C ALA A 551 -8.15 5.37 2.01
N LEU A 552 -9.19 4.89 1.33
CA LEU A 552 -9.22 4.80 -0.14
C LEU A 552 -9.58 6.12 -0.84
N GLY A 553 -10.09 7.11 -0.09
CA GLY A 553 -10.55 8.36 -0.67
C GLY A 553 -11.36 9.23 0.28
N LEU A 554 -11.87 10.33 -0.27
CA LEU A 554 -12.77 11.29 0.36
C LEU A 554 -14.19 11.03 -0.14
N SER A 555 -15.18 10.95 0.75
CA SER A 555 -16.60 10.98 0.38
C SER A 555 -17.26 12.29 0.78
N THR A 556 -18.29 12.71 0.06
CA THR A 556 -19.11 13.87 0.39
C THR A 556 -20.60 13.56 0.42
N GLY A 557 -21.29 14.29 1.29
CA GLY A 557 -22.73 14.22 1.52
C GLY A 557 -23.38 15.57 1.26
N LEU A 558 -23.23 16.12 0.04
CA LEU A 558 -23.58 17.51 -0.24
C LEU A 558 -25.10 17.77 -0.21
N PHE A 559 -25.90 16.71 -0.27
CA PHE A 559 -27.35 16.76 -0.03
C PHE A 559 -27.72 16.95 1.45
N TYR A 560 -26.89 16.48 2.39
CA TYR A 560 -27.20 16.44 3.82
C TYR A 560 -26.78 17.73 4.53
N ALA A 561 -27.45 18.06 5.64
CA ALA A 561 -27.27 19.34 6.34
C ALA A 561 -25.82 19.70 6.68
N ASP A 562 -25.01 18.71 7.10
CA ASP A 562 -23.60 18.94 7.44
C ASP A 562 -22.73 19.28 6.24
N GLY A 563 -23.08 18.80 5.04
CA GLY A 563 -22.34 19.02 3.79
C GLY A 563 -22.97 20.08 2.88
N SER A 564 -24.26 20.39 3.02
CA SER A 564 -25.01 21.23 2.08
C SER A 564 -24.56 22.69 2.05
N HIS A 565 -23.90 23.15 3.12
CA HIS A 565 -23.35 24.50 3.22
C HIS A 565 -21.87 24.59 2.78
N ALA A 566 -21.23 23.47 2.43
CA ALA A 566 -19.89 23.49 1.86
C ALA A 566 -19.93 24.11 0.46
N THR A 567 -18.98 25.00 0.20
CA THR A 567 -18.77 25.57 -1.13
C THR A 567 -18.07 24.54 -2.01
N THR A 568 -18.22 24.67 -3.33
CA THR A 568 -17.46 23.83 -4.26
C THR A 568 -15.94 24.01 -4.07
N GLU A 569 -15.49 25.23 -3.74
CA GLU A 569 -14.06 25.50 -3.46
C GLU A 569 -13.53 24.71 -2.27
N GLU A 570 -14.30 24.62 -1.18
CA GLU A 570 -13.94 23.79 -0.02
C GLU A 570 -13.74 22.32 -0.43
N VAL A 571 -14.65 21.79 -1.24
CA VAL A 571 -14.55 20.40 -1.71
C VAL A 571 -13.36 20.21 -2.66
N ILE A 572 -13.10 21.17 -3.57
CA ILE A 572 -11.93 21.15 -4.45
C ILE A 572 -10.63 21.12 -3.63
N GLU A 573 -10.53 21.93 -2.58
CA GLU A 573 -9.33 21.99 -1.72
C GLU A 573 -9.06 20.67 -0.98
N LEU A 574 -10.11 19.97 -0.54
CA LEU A 574 -9.98 18.64 0.08
C LEU A 574 -9.73 17.55 -0.97
N ALA A 575 -10.39 17.62 -2.12
CA ALA A 575 -10.18 16.70 -3.23
C ALA A 575 -8.75 16.78 -3.77
N ARG A 576 -8.11 17.96 -3.78
CA ARG A 576 -6.68 18.11 -4.11
C ARG A 576 -5.76 17.32 -3.17
N VAL A 577 -6.11 17.25 -1.88
CA VAL A 577 -5.36 16.42 -0.91
C VAL A 577 -5.58 14.95 -1.23
N ALA A 578 -6.82 14.51 -1.48
CA ALA A 578 -7.07 13.13 -1.89
C ALA A 578 -6.32 12.77 -3.19
N SER A 579 -6.27 13.68 -4.18
CA SER A 579 -5.55 13.49 -5.44
C SER A 579 -4.04 13.35 -5.22
N SER A 580 -3.42 14.17 -4.37
CA SER A 580 -1.98 14.08 -4.11
C SER A 580 -1.56 12.75 -3.46
N HIS A 581 -2.52 12.03 -2.90
CA HIS A 581 -2.32 10.69 -2.40
C HIS A 581 -2.55 9.61 -3.47
N ASN A 582 -3.16 9.92 -4.61
CA ASN A 582 -3.77 9.03 -5.64
C ASN A 582 -5.08 8.35 -5.20
N ALA A 583 -5.83 8.98 -4.29
CA ALA A 583 -7.10 8.47 -3.75
C ALA A 583 -8.30 8.94 -4.61
N ILE A 584 -9.49 8.38 -4.34
CA ILE A 584 -10.71 8.79 -5.07
C ILE A 584 -11.51 9.87 -4.33
N TYR A 585 -12.40 10.52 -5.09
CA TYR A 585 -13.46 11.39 -4.56
C TYR A 585 -14.84 10.78 -4.86
N GLU A 586 -15.59 10.41 -3.82
CA GLU A 586 -16.98 9.96 -3.92
C GLU A 586 -17.94 11.07 -3.51
N SER A 587 -19.09 11.18 -4.18
CA SER A 587 -20.12 12.15 -3.83
C SER A 587 -21.54 11.61 -3.93
N HIS A 588 -22.25 11.68 -2.79
CA HIS A 588 -23.67 11.95 -2.79
C HIS A 588 -23.88 13.39 -3.22
N ILE A 589 -24.21 13.54 -4.50
CA ILE A 589 -24.26 14.85 -5.15
C ILE A 589 -25.30 15.77 -4.51
N ARG A 590 -25.06 17.08 -4.62
CA ARG A 590 -25.84 18.12 -3.93
C ARG A 590 -27.35 18.05 -4.18
N ALA A 591 -27.74 17.60 -5.37
CA ALA A 591 -29.13 17.37 -5.73
C ALA A 591 -29.26 16.20 -6.71
N GLU A 592 -30.24 15.35 -6.48
CA GLU A 592 -30.60 14.23 -7.39
C GLU A 592 -31.95 14.48 -8.08
N SER A 593 -32.59 15.60 -7.78
CA SER A 593 -33.95 15.96 -8.23
C SER A 593 -33.96 17.37 -8.83
N SER A 594 -35.14 17.93 -9.11
CA SER A 594 -35.33 19.36 -9.43
C SER A 594 -35.09 20.31 -8.25
N ARG A 595 -34.89 19.78 -7.03
CA ARG A 595 -34.69 20.56 -5.81
C ARG A 595 -33.31 21.24 -5.76
N GLY A 596 -33.25 22.44 -5.17
CA GLY A 596 -32.00 23.14 -4.92
C GLY A 596 -31.34 23.57 -6.22
N VAL A 597 -30.09 23.16 -6.43
CA VAL A 597 -29.36 23.45 -7.68
C VAL A 597 -29.86 22.62 -8.86
N GLY A 598 -30.60 21.53 -8.62
CA GLY A 598 -31.02 20.58 -9.64
C GLY A 598 -29.93 19.55 -9.98
N VAL A 599 -30.36 18.37 -10.44
CA VAL A 599 -29.44 17.25 -10.76
C VAL A 599 -28.40 17.60 -11.82
N ASP A 600 -28.77 18.36 -12.86
CA ASP A 600 -27.84 18.80 -13.90
C ASP A 600 -26.66 19.61 -13.34
N ALA A 601 -26.94 20.59 -12.48
CA ALA A 601 -25.91 21.44 -11.89
C ALA A 601 -25.08 20.71 -10.82
N ALA A 602 -25.68 19.75 -10.11
CA ALA A 602 -24.97 18.91 -9.15
C ALA A 602 -23.96 17.97 -9.84
N VAL A 603 -24.30 17.46 -11.04
CA VAL A 603 -23.35 16.70 -11.87
C VAL A 603 -22.27 17.61 -12.46
N ASP A 604 -22.62 18.82 -12.89
CA ASP A 604 -21.63 19.82 -13.33
C ASP A 604 -20.65 20.18 -12.20
N GLU A 605 -21.10 20.21 -10.94
CA GLU A 605 -20.26 20.41 -9.76
C GLU A 605 -19.23 19.28 -9.59
N VAL A 606 -19.63 18.01 -9.74
CA VAL A 606 -18.68 16.88 -9.69
C VAL A 606 -17.67 16.94 -10.83
N ILE A 607 -18.12 17.24 -12.05
CA ILE A 607 -17.24 17.40 -13.23
C ILE A 607 -16.22 18.52 -12.98
N ARG A 608 -16.65 19.63 -12.39
CA ARG A 608 -15.77 20.74 -12.01
C ARG A 608 -14.74 20.31 -10.97
N ILE A 609 -15.17 19.63 -9.91
CA ILE A 609 -14.27 19.13 -8.86
C ILE A 609 -13.23 18.17 -9.45
N ALA A 610 -13.68 17.19 -10.25
CA ALA A 610 -12.79 16.22 -10.90
C ALA A 610 -11.71 16.92 -11.75
N ARG A 611 -12.10 17.95 -12.50
CA ARG A 611 -11.18 18.72 -13.36
C ARG A 611 -10.21 19.59 -12.58
N GLU A 612 -10.68 20.32 -11.57
CA GLU A 612 -9.85 21.29 -10.84
C GLU A 612 -8.97 20.68 -9.75
N ALA A 613 -9.33 19.49 -9.27
CA ALA A 613 -8.54 18.71 -8.32
C ALA A 613 -7.72 17.59 -8.96
N ASP A 614 -7.88 17.34 -10.27
CA ASP A 614 -7.26 16.24 -11.01
C ASP A 614 -7.41 14.91 -10.26
N ILE A 615 -8.67 14.51 -10.02
CA ILE A 615 -9.00 13.36 -9.17
C ILE A 615 -9.99 12.42 -9.86
N PRO A 616 -9.85 11.09 -9.69
CA PRO A 616 -10.91 10.15 -10.04
C PRO A 616 -12.16 10.42 -9.18
N ALA A 617 -13.25 10.78 -9.84
CA ALA A 617 -14.53 11.06 -9.19
C ALA A 617 -15.51 9.89 -9.34
N HIS A 618 -16.31 9.67 -8.31
CA HIS A 618 -17.32 8.63 -8.24
C HIS A 618 -18.65 9.24 -7.77
N ILE A 619 -19.68 9.20 -8.62
CA ILE A 619 -21.03 9.63 -8.28
C ILE A 619 -21.73 8.47 -7.57
N ALA A 620 -21.96 8.63 -6.27
CA ALA A 620 -22.65 7.60 -5.50
C ALA A 620 -24.08 7.41 -6.00
N HIS A 621 -24.54 6.15 -6.01
CA HIS A 621 -25.92 5.71 -6.25
C HIS A 621 -26.70 6.55 -7.29
N ILE A 622 -26.10 6.76 -8.47
CA ILE A 622 -26.60 7.69 -9.49
C ILE A 622 -28.08 7.44 -9.83
N LYS A 623 -28.86 8.53 -9.78
CA LYS A 623 -30.30 8.50 -10.05
C LYS A 623 -30.83 9.86 -10.47
N VAL A 624 -32.03 9.84 -11.07
CA VAL A 624 -32.89 11.02 -11.23
C VAL A 624 -34.14 10.80 -10.38
N LEU A 625 -34.25 11.62 -9.33
CA LEU A 625 -35.17 11.42 -8.21
C LEU A 625 -36.39 12.33 -8.37
N GLY A 626 -37.55 11.70 -8.61
CA GLY A 626 -38.85 12.38 -8.59
C GLY A 626 -39.41 12.76 -9.96
N LYS A 627 -40.73 13.02 -9.97
CA LYS A 627 -41.55 13.20 -11.20
C LYS A 627 -41.03 14.30 -12.12
N ASP A 628 -40.44 15.35 -11.55
CA ASP A 628 -39.94 16.52 -12.30
C ASP A 628 -38.74 16.20 -13.18
N VAL A 629 -38.00 15.11 -12.90
CA VAL A 629 -36.74 14.76 -13.59
C VAL A 629 -36.73 13.34 -14.14
N TRP A 630 -37.83 12.58 -14.01
CA TRP A 630 -37.97 11.27 -14.65
C TRP A 630 -37.80 11.35 -16.17
N GLY A 631 -37.10 10.37 -16.74
CA GLY A 631 -36.61 10.41 -18.13
C GLY A 631 -35.30 11.18 -18.30
N ARG A 632 -34.82 11.81 -17.21
CA ARG A 632 -33.56 12.54 -17.02
C ARG A 632 -32.27 11.80 -17.35
N SER A 633 -32.27 10.47 -17.25
CA SER A 633 -31.01 9.72 -17.19
C SER A 633 -30.14 9.88 -18.42
N GLY A 634 -30.74 9.94 -19.62
CA GLY A 634 -30.00 10.06 -20.89
C GLY A 634 -29.17 11.35 -20.97
N ASP A 635 -29.69 12.45 -20.44
CA ASP A 635 -29.00 13.75 -20.43
C ASP A 635 -27.84 13.78 -19.44
N ILE A 636 -28.06 13.20 -18.25
CA ILE A 636 -27.01 13.04 -17.24
C ILE A 636 -25.89 12.12 -17.75
N ILE A 637 -26.24 11.00 -18.38
CA ILE A 637 -25.28 10.11 -19.05
C ILE A 637 -24.50 10.86 -20.13
N GLY A 638 -25.17 11.66 -20.96
CA GLY A 638 -24.52 12.47 -22.00
C GLY A 638 -23.48 13.43 -21.43
N LYS A 639 -23.81 14.13 -20.33
CA LYS A 639 -22.87 15.02 -19.61
C LYS A 639 -21.63 14.25 -19.11
N ILE A 640 -21.83 13.12 -18.43
CA ILE A 640 -20.72 12.33 -17.89
C ILE A 640 -19.85 11.74 -19.00
N ARG A 641 -20.45 11.24 -20.08
CA ARG A 641 -19.70 10.75 -21.25
C ARG A 641 -18.83 11.84 -21.88
N SER A 642 -19.38 13.04 -22.09
CA SER A 642 -18.61 14.18 -22.60
C SER A 642 -17.41 14.50 -21.72
N ALA A 643 -17.60 14.55 -20.39
CA ALA A 643 -16.51 14.79 -19.44
C ALA A 643 -15.44 13.68 -19.48
N ARG A 644 -15.85 12.41 -19.65
CA ARG A 644 -14.92 11.29 -19.79
C ARG A 644 -14.15 11.31 -21.12
N GLU A 645 -14.78 11.75 -22.21
CA GLU A 645 -14.12 11.95 -23.51
C GLU A 645 -13.07 13.07 -23.45
N GLU A 646 -13.22 14.04 -22.55
CA GLU A 646 -12.19 15.04 -22.23
C GLU A 646 -11.02 14.49 -21.39
N GLY A 647 -11.07 13.22 -20.98
CA GLY A 647 -10.04 12.56 -20.18
C GLY A 647 -10.30 12.53 -18.67
N LEU A 648 -11.42 13.07 -18.19
CA LEU A 648 -11.76 13.01 -16.76
C LEU A 648 -12.17 11.60 -16.35
N GLN A 649 -11.66 11.15 -15.21
CA GLN A 649 -11.97 9.84 -14.65
C GLN A 649 -13.23 9.91 -13.78
N ILE A 650 -14.41 9.85 -14.40
CA ILE A 650 -15.70 9.92 -13.69
C ILE A 650 -16.44 8.61 -13.79
N SER A 651 -16.73 7.98 -12.65
CA SER A 651 -17.51 6.75 -12.54
C SER A 651 -18.77 6.99 -11.69
N ALA A 652 -19.61 5.98 -11.57
CA ALA A 652 -20.74 5.98 -10.65
C ALA A 652 -21.06 4.57 -10.17
N ASP A 653 -21.95 4.44 -9.19
CA ASP A 653 -22.57 3.18 -8.82
C ASP A 653 -24.11 3.29 -8.81
N GLN A 654 -24.80 2.15 -8.84
CA GLN A 654 -26.25 2.11 -8.77
C GLN A 654 -26.77 0.81 -8.15
N TYR A 655 -27.79 0.93 -7.30
CA TYR A 655 -28.59 -0.19 -6.81
C TYR A 655 -29.82 -0.46 -7.70
N PRO A 656 -30.25 -1.72 -7.87
CA PRO A 656 -31.29 -2.11 -8.85
C PRO A 656 -32.73 -2.01 -8.28
N TRP A 657 -33.10 -0.85 -7.72
CA TRP A 657 -34.40 -0.66 -7.07
C TRP A 657 -35.03 0.68 -7.44
N VAL A 658 -36.35 0.67 -7.68
CA VAL A 658 -37.15 1.89 -7.96
C VAL A 658 -37.40 2.78 -6.73
N ALA A 659 -36.85 2.41 -5.58
CA ALA A 659 -36.99 3.17 -4.35
C ALA A 659 -35.64 3.48 -3.71
N SER A 660 -35.51 4.69 -3.17
CA SER A 660 -34.41 5.10 -2.30
C SER A 660 -34.79 4.91 -0.82
N SER A 661 -33.83 4.93 0.09
CA SER A 661 -34.11 5.01 1.54
C SER A 661 -33.27 6.06 2.24
N THR A 662 -33.88 6.82 3.15
CA THR A 662 -33.21 7.81 4.00
C THR A 662 -34.09 8.18 5.19
N GLN A 663 -33.58 9.02 6.12
CA GLN A 663 -34.38 9.55 7.22
C GLN A 663 -35.56 10.38 6.68
N LEU A 664 -36.73 10.29 7.30
CA LEU A 664 -37.93 11.04 6.88
C LEU A 664 -37.61 12.54 6.78
N LYS A 665 -36.92 13.11 7.78
CA LYS A 665 -36.50 14.51 7.77
C LYS A 665 -35.65 14.86 6.55
N SER A 666 -34.73 14.00 6.14
CA SER A 666 -33.87 14.20 4.96
C SER A 666 -34.66 14.10 3.66
N ALA A 667 -35.74 13.32 3.64
CA ALA A 667 -36.60 13.19 2.48
C ALA A 667 -37.51 14.42 2.27
N VAL A 668 -38.10 14.95 3.35
CA VAL A 668 -39.20 15.94 3.24
C VAL A 668 -38.85 17.34 3.73
N VAL A 669 -37.76 17.54 4.48
CA VAL A 669 -37.38 18.88 4.98
C VAL A 669 -36.19 19.40 4.19
N SER A 670 -36.17 20.70 3.88
CA SER A 670 -35.01 21.30 3.22
C SER A 670 -33.79 21.43 4.14
N SER A 671 -32.58 21.28 3.59
CA SER A 671 -31.36 21.07 4.40
C SER A 671 -31.04 22.30 5.26
N GLU A 672 -31.38 23.49 4.79
CA GLU A 672 -31.33 24.76 5.53
C GLU A 672 -32.16 24.75 6.83
N TYR A 673 -33.23 23.96 6.88
CA TYR A 673 -34.07 23.80 8.07
C TYR A 673 -33.62 22.62 8.95
N GLN A 674 -32.70 21.79 8.49
CA GLN A 674 -32.16 20.63 9.23
C GLN A 674 -30.89 20.94 10.02
N VAL A 675 -30.27 22.10 9.81
CA VAL A 675 -29.11 22.57 10.59
C VAL A 675 -29.46 22.61 12.08
N GLY A 676 -28.55 22.08 12.91
CA GLY A 676 -28.77 21.90 14.35
C GLY A 676 -29.49 20.61 14.73
N GLY A 677 -29.78 19.74 13.76
CA GLY A 677 -30.35 18.41 14.00
C GLY A 677 -31.82 18.42 14.39
N ILE A 678 -32.26 17.35 15.04
CA ILE A 678 -33.70 17.09 15.29
C ILE A 678 -34.31 18.10 16.27
N ASP A 679 -33.56 18.54 17.27
CA ASP A 679 -34.05 19.49 18.28
C ASP A 679 -34.27 20.88 17.67
N ALA A 680 -33.41 21.29 16.74
CA ALA A 680 -33.60 22.53 15.99
C ALA A 680 -34.86 22.46 15.10
N ILE A 681 -35.13 21.31 14.46
CA ILE A 681 -36.38 21.10 13.72
C ILE A 681 -37.60 21.17 14.66
N ARG A 682 -37.55 20.53 15.84
CA ARG A 682 -38.63 20.60 16.83
C ARG A 682 -38.91 22.03 17.30
N ASN A 683 -37.87 22.80 17.56
CA ASN A 683 -37.99 24.20 17.93
C ASN A 683 -38.64 25.02 16.80
N ARG A 684 -38.21 24.82 15.55
CA ARG A 684 -38.81 25.48 14.36
C ARG A 684 -40.28 25.09 14.17
N LEU A 685 -40.64 23.83 14.41
CA LEU A 685 -42.02 23.34 14.33
C LEU A 685 -42.93 23.86 15.46
N SER A 686 -42.35 24.39 16.54
CA SER A 686 -43.06 24.97 17.69
C SER A 686 -43.31 26.47 17.53
N ASP A 687 -42.54 27.15 16.68
CA ASP A 687 -42.74 28.55 16.31
C ASP A 687 -43.83 28.66 15.22
N PRO A 688 -44.89 29.47 15.41
CA PRO A 688 -46.01 29.52 14.47
C PRO A 688 -45.65 29.93 13.04
N GLU A 689 -44.76 30.92 12.87
CA GLU A 689 -44.38 31.44 11.55
C GLU A 689 -43.45 30.47 10.83
N LEU A 690 -42.45 29.94 11.53
CA LEU A 690 -41.53 28.95 10.97
C LEU A 690 -42.23 27.63 10.67
N ARG A 691 -43.20 27.23 11.50
CA ARG A 691 -44.01 26.03 11.26
C ARG A 691 -44.74 26.10 9.93
N GLU A 692 -45.36 27.22 9.59
CA GLU A 692 -46.08 27.37 8.32
C GLU A 692 -45.12 27.24 7.13
N LEU A 693 -43.96 27.90 7.19
CA LEU A 693 -42.92 27.79 6.15
C LEU A 693 -42.40 26.35 6.00
N LEU A 694 -42.13 25.67 7.11
CA LEU A 694 -41.68 24.27 7.10
C LEU A 694 -42.73 23.35 6.48
N LEU A 695 -44.02 23.53 6.80
CA LEU A 695 -45.08 22.70 6.24
C LEU A 695 -45.23 22.90 4.73
N ILE A 696 -45.08 24.14 4.22
CA ILE A 696 -45.08 24.43 2.77
C ILE A 696 -43.89 23.74 2.08
N ASP A 697 -42.69 23.86 2.65
CA ASP A 697 -41.49 23.16 2.16
C ASP A 697 -41.69 21.64 2.12
N MET A 698 -42.24 21.08 3.20
CA MET A 698 -42.53 19.66 3.32
C MET A 698 -43.55 19.17 2.30
N ALA A 699 -44.63 19.91 2.08
CA ALA A 699 -45.64 19.58 1.08
C ALA A 699 -45.02 19.54 -0.34
N ALA A 700 -44.20 20.53 -0.69
CA ALA A 700 -43.52 20.58 -1.98
C ALA A 700 -42.53 19.41 -2.16
N ASN A 701 -41.78 19.06 -1.11
CA ASN A 701 -40.84 17.94 -1.12
C ASN A 701 -41.55 16.58 -1.22
N ILE A 702 -42.70 16.42 -0.57
CA ILE A 702 -43.56 15.23 -0.69
C ILE A 702 -44.04 15.07 -2.13
N GLU A 703 -44.56 16.13 -2.76
CA GLU A 703 -45.04 16.05 -4.15
C GLU A 703 -43.92 15.72 -5.14
N ARG A 704 -42.74 16.36 -4.99
CA ARG A 704 -41.58 16.09 -5.85
C ARG A 704 -41.18 14.61 -5.85
N ARG A 705 -41.31 13.94 -4.71
CA ARG A 705 -41.01 12.49 -4.53
C ARG A 705 -42.11 11.57 -5.06
N GLY A 706 -43.18 12.13 -5.60
CA GLY A 706 -44.29 11.39 -6.18
C GLY A 706 -45.60 11.50 -5.40
N GLY A 707 -45.63 12.29 -4.33
CA GLY A 707 -46.76 12.43 -3.43
C GLY A 707 -46.65 11.52 -2.19
N PRO A 708 -47.60 11.64 -1.25
CA PRO A 708 -47.56 10.93 0.03
C PRO A 708 -47.66 9.41 -0.12
N THR A 709 -48.29 8.92 -1.20
CA THR A 709 -48.36 7.50 -1.54
C THR A 709 -46.98 6.90 -1.86
N SER A 710 -45.98 7.72 -2.20
CA SER A 710 -44.64 7.24 -2.54
C SER A 710 -43.72 7.09 -1.32
N LEU A 711 -44.16 7.48 -0.12
CA LEU A 711 -43.34 7.44 1.10
C LEU A 711 -43.89 6.37 2.05
N MET A 712 -43.11 5.32 2.31
CA MET A 712 -43.46 4.24 3.23
C MET A 712 -42.53 4.28 4.44
N LEU A 713 -43.08 4.27 5.65
CA LEU A 713 -42.31 4.27 6.89
C LEU A 713 -41.75 2.87 7.16
N VAL A 714 -40.45 2.78 7.44
CA VAL A 714 -39.76 1.50 7.72
C VAL A 714 -39.00 1.50 9.05
N GLU A 715 -38.85 2.66 9.68
CA GLU A 715 -38.38 2.83 11.04
C GLU A 715 -39.19 3.97 11.64
N THR A 716 -39.69 3.79 12.86
CA THR A 716 -40.51 4.77 13.57
C THR A 716 -40.50 4.43 15.07
N GLU A 717 -40.59 5.43 15.93
CA GLU A 717 -40.75 5.23 17.38
C GLU A 717 -42.05 4.47 17.70
N ASP A 718 -43.13 4.77 16.96
CA ASP A 718 -44.41 4.10 17.13
C ASP A 718 -44.61 3.04 16.06
N ALA A 719 -44.47 1.77 16.47
CA ALA A 719 -44.57 0.62 15.59
C ALA A 719 -45.89 0.53 14.81
N GLN A 720 -46.95 1.23 15.21
CA GLN A 720 -48.21 1.26 14.46
C GLN A 720 -48.07 1.88 13.06
N TRP A 721 -47.07 2.76 12.86
CA TRP A 721 -46.83 3.40 11.56
C TRP A 721 -45.89 2.59 10.65
N HIS A 722 -45.25 1.54 11.17
CA HIS A 722 -44.31 0.72 10.41
C HIS A 722 -45.01 0.02 9.24
N GLY A 723 -44.42 0.12 8.05
CA GLY A 723 -44.95 -0.45 6.80
C GLY A 723 -46.10 0.35 6.17
N LEU A 724 -46.61 1.40 6.84
CA LEU A 724 -47.66 2.25 6.29
C LEU A 724 -47.08 3.36 5.41
N ARG A 725 -47.86 3.75 4.40
CA ARG A 725 -47.56 4.90 3.55
C ARG A 725 -48.04 6.19 4.18
N LEU A 726 -47.39 7.32 3.87
CA LEU A 726 -47.66 8.61 4.51
C LEU A 726 -49.11 9.08 4.31
N ASP A 727 -49.74 8.74 3.17
CA ASP A 727 -51.15 9.05 2.92
C ASP A 727 -52.10 8.29 3.86
N ALA A 728 -51.82 7.01 4.12
CA ALA A 728 -52.59 6.20 5.06
C ALA A 728 -52.42 6.69 6.51
N ILE A 729 -51.19 7.09 6.89
CA ILE A 729 -50.90 7.67 8.20
C ILE A 729 -51.64 9.01 8.36
N ALA A 730 -51.54 9.90 7.38
CA ALA A 730 -52.21 11.19 7.38
C ALA A 730 -53.74 11.04 7.47
N SER A 731 -54.32 10.09 6.73
CA SER A 731 -55.74 9.78 6.81
C SER A 731 -56.14 9.22 8.19
N THR A 732 -55.29 8.41 8.81
CA THR A 732 -55.54 7.86 10.16
C THR A 732 -55.50 8.96 11.22
N MET A 733 -54.57 9.91 11.08
CA MET A 733 -54.45 11.08 11.95
C MET A 733 -55.52 12.16 11.68
N GLY A 734 -56.20 12.12 10.52
CA GLY A 734 -57.16 13.16 10.13
C GLY A 734 -56.52 14.51 9.78
N VAL A 735 -55.27 14.50 9.31
CA VAL A 735 -54.48 15.71 8.99
C VAL A 735 -53.89 15.64 7.57
N ALA A 736 -53.35 16.75 7.07
CA ALA A 736 -52.62 16.78 5.80
C ALA A 736 -51.29 16.00 5.89
N PRO A 737 -50.77 15.44 4.77
CA PRO A 737 -49.55 14.63 4.79
C PRO A 737 -48.30 15.31 5.37
N GLU A 738 -48.10 16.59 5.09
CA GLU A 738 -47.01 17.41 5.63
C GLU A 738 -47.14 17.59 7.15
N VAL A 739 -48.37 17.67 7.68
CA VAL A 739 -48.63 17.76 9.12
C VAL A 739 -48.33 16.42 9.79
N ALA A 740 -48.73 15.31 9.18
CA ALA A 740 -48.40 13.96 9.66
C ALA A 740 -46.89 13.72 9.65
N ALA A 741 -46.20 14.11 8.56
CA ALA A 741 -44.75 14.01 8.48
C ALA A 741 -44.04 14.87 9.54
N ALA A 742 -44.53 16.09 9.79
CA ALA A 742 -43.96 16.96 10.82
C ALA A 742 -44.15 16.38 12.23
N HIS A 743 -45.28 15.73 12.48
CA HIS A 743 -45.53 15.01 13.72
C HIS A 743 -44.55 13.84 13.90
N LEU A 744 -44.43 12.95 12.89
CA LEU A 744 -43.50 11.81 12.93
C LEU A 744 -42.04 12.22 13.13
N ILE A 745 -41.61 13.32 12.50
CA ILE A 745 -40.28 13.90 12.72
C ILE A 745 -40.14 14.42 14.15
N GLY A 746 -41.18 15.06 14.68
CA GLY A 746 -41.21 15.56 16.06
C GLY A 746 -41.07 14.46 17.10
N GLU A 747 -41.66 13.28 16.86
CA GLU A 747 -41.61 12.14 17.79
C GLU A 747 -40.20 11.56 17.95
N GLY A 748 -39.40 11.49 16.88
CA GLY A 748 -38.03 11.00 16.99
C GLY A 748 -37.52 10.33 15.72
N ARG A 749 -37.04 9.09 15.84
CA ARG A 749 -36.48 8.36 14.71
C ARG A 749 -37.57 7.95 13.74
N ALA A 750 -37.49 8.47 12.50
CA ALA A 750 -38.34 8.06 11.39
C ALA A 750 -37.52 7.88 10.11
N ARG A 751 -37.66 6.73 9.45
CA ARG A 751 -37.02 6.40 8.17
C ARG A 751 -38.08 6.03 7.14
N VAL A 752 -37.82 6.40 5.89
CA VAL A 752 -38.71 6.09 4.76
C VAL A 752 -38.00 5.34 3.65
N VAL A 753 -38.78 4.49 2.98
CA VAL A 753 -38.55 4.06 1.61
C VAL A 753 -39.35 4.98 0.69
N SER A 754 -38.68 5.60 -0.28
CA SER A 754 -39.27 6.54 -1.24
C SER A 754 -39.33 5.92 -2.63
N PHE A 755 -40.52 5.61 -3.14
CA PHE A 755 -40.74 5.09 -4.50
C PHE A 755 -40.72 6.25 -5.52
N ASN A 756 -39.52 6.71 -5.85
CA ASN A 756 -39.26 7.99 -6.51
C ASN A 756 -38.39 7.87 -7.77
N MET A 757 -38.18 6.67 -8.30
CA MET A 757 -37.47 6.40 -9.55
C MET A 757 -38.34 5.57 -10.49
N ILE A 758 -37.99 5.56 -11.78
CA ILE A 758 -38.63 4.71 -12.79
C ILE A 758 -37.65 3.72 -13.39
N GLU A 759 -38.16 2.57 -13.79
CA GLU A 759 -37.38 1.43 -14.30
C GLU A 759 -36.50 1.80 -15.51
N SER A 760 -37.03 2.63 -16.43
CA SER A 760 -36.31 3.02 -17.65
C SER A 760 -35.05 3.82 -17.39
N ASP A 761 -35.02 4.61 -16.32
CA ASP A 761 -33.85 5.42 -15.97
C ASP A 761 -32.78 4.56 -15.30
N ILE A 762 -33.19 3.64 -14.42
CA ILE A 762 -32.30 2.64 -13.80
C ILE A 762 -31.65 1.78 -14.90
N GLU A 763 -32.43 1.29 -15.85
CA GLU A 763 -31.89 0.51 -16.96
C GLU A 763 -30.91 1.28 -17.84
N GLN A 764 -31.10 2.59 -18.03
CA GLN A 764 -30.18 3.40 -18.82
C GLN A 764 -28.85 3.57 -18.11
N PHE A 765 -28.87 3.93 -16.83
CA PHE A 765 -27.64 4.06 -16.04
C PHE A 765 -26.88 2.74 -15.94
N MET A 766 -27.55 1.63 -15.61
CA MET A 766 -26.82 0.36 -15.41
C MET A 766 -26.15 -0.20 -16.65
N ARG A 767 -26.57 0.21 -17.86
CA ARG A 767 -25.93 -0.20 -19.13
C ARG A 767 -24.61 0.52 -19.38
N GLU A 768 -24.34 1.60 -18.66
CA GLU A 768 -23.11 2.35 -18.83
C GLU A 768 -21.92 1.56 -18.28
N PRO A 769 -20.82 1.43 -19.03
CA PRO A 769 -19.68 0.61 -18.63
C PRO A 769 -18.92 1.20 -17.43
N TRP A 770 -19.21 2.45 -17.04
CA TRP A 770 -18.61 3.16 -15.90
C TRP A 770 -19.54 3.20 -14.67
N VAL A 771 -20.66 2.47 -14.70
CA VAL A 771 -21.59 2.34 -13.57
C VAL A 771 -21.42 0.97 -12.88
N ALA A 772 -20.92 1.00 -11.66
CA ALA A 772 -20.78 -0.16 -10.78
C ALA A 772 -22.12 -0.59 -10.16
N THR A 773 -22.19 -1.84 -9.70
CA THR A 773 -23.27 -2.31 -8.83
C THR A 773 -22.98 -1.94 -7.39
N SER A 774 -23.99 -1.49 -6.66
CA SER A 774 -23.94 -1.30 -5.21
C SER A 774 -25.24 -1.72 -4.55
N SER A 775 -25.23 -1.84 -3.21
CA SER A 775 -26.46 -2.02 -2.43
C SER A 775 -27.02 -0.73 -1.85
N ASP A 776 -26.17 0.20 -1.41
CA ASP A 776 -26.55 1.30 -0.52
C ASP A 776 -27.33 0.79 0.72
N GLY A 777 -26.93 -0.39 1.21
CA GLY A 777 -27.66 -1.16 2.21
C GLY A 777 -27.92 -0.40 3.52
N THR A 778 -29.19 -0.21 3.87
CA THR A 778 -29.64 0.30 5.18
C THR A 778 -30.85 -0.50 5.66
N ASP A 779 -31.07 -0.52 6.98
CA ASP A 779 -32.18 -1.25 7.57
C ASP A 779 -33.53 -0.70 7.11
N GLY A 780 -34.49 -1.60 6.88
CA GLY A 780 -35.82 -1.28 6.37
C GLY A 780 -35.97 -1.35 4.85
N HIS A 781 -34.88 -1.47 4.07
CA HIS A 781 -34.94 -1.57 2.61
C HIS A 781 -34.36 -2.89 2.09
N PRO A 782 -35.03 -3.62 1.17
CA PRO A 782 -34.57 -4.95 0.69
C PRO A 782 -33.22 -4.92 -0.03
N ARG A 783 -32.80 -3.75 -0.50
CA ARG A 783 -31.48 -3.52 -1.13
C ARG A 783 -30.29 -3.98 -0.28
N LYS A 784 -30.37 -3.93 1.05
CA LYS A 784 -29.31 -4.43 1.94
C LYS A 784 -29.10 -5.95 1.82
N TYR A 785 -30.12 -6.70 1.37
CA TYR A 785 -30.14 -8.16 1.39
C TYR A 785 -30.18 -8.81 0.00
N GLY A 786 -30.44 -8.05 -1.07
CA GLY A 786 -30.74 -8.65 -2.37
C GLY A 786 -30.37 -7.84 -3.61
N SER A 787 -29.50 -6.83 -3.53
CA SER A 787 -29.17 -6.01 -4.70
C SER A 787 -28.44 -6.78 -5.80
N PHE A 788 -27.38 -7.53 -5.48
CA PHE A 788 -26.64 -8.28 -6.50
C PHE A 788 -27.48 -9.41 -7.13
N PRO A 789 -28.17 -10.26 -6.34
CA PRO A 789 -29.06 -11.29 -6.88
C PRO A 789 -30.21 -10.72 -7.70
N ARG A 790 -30.81 -9.59 -7.27
CA ARG A 790 -31.85 -8.90 -8.03
C ARG A 790 -31.35 -8.38 -9.36
N LYS A 791 -30.16 -7.77 -9.38
CA LYS A 791 -29.57 -7.26 -10.63
C LYS A 791 -29.41 -8.40 -11.63
N TYR A 792 -28.90 -9.54 -11.18
CA TYR A 792 -28.81 -10.75 -11.99
C TYR A 792 -30.18 -11.26 -12.45
N ASP A 793 -31.07 -11.60 -11.52
CA ASP A 793 -32.34 -12.27 -11.84
C ASP A 793 -33.25 -11.39 -12.71
N THR A 794 -33.35 -10.10 -12.38
CA THR A 794 -34.22 -9.17 -13.07
C THR A 794 -33.61 -8.69 -14.38
N TYR A 795 -32.37 -8.18 -14.36
CA TYR A 795 -31.82 -7.45 -15.51
C TYR A 795 -30.95 -8.30 -16.42
N VAL A 796 -30.35 -9.39 -15.94
CA VAL A 796 -29.64 -10.35 -16.80
C VAL A 796 -30.62 -11.42 -17.31
N ARG A 797 -31.29 -12.13 -16.40
CA ARG A 797 -32.07 -13.33 -16.75
C ARG A 797 -33.47 -13.02 -17.32
N LYS A 798 -34.25 -12.18 -16.65
CA LYS A 798 -35.66 -11.91 -17.05
C LYS A 798 -35.80 -10.88 -18.15
N ARG A 799 -35.04 -9.78 -18.08
CA ARG A 799 -35.18 -8.63 -19.00
C ARG A 799 -34.15 -8.60 -20.12
N GLY A 800 -32.97 -9.22 -19.94
CA GLY A 800 -31.88 -9.16 -20.92
C GLY A 800 -31.29 -7.75 -21.12
N THR A 801 -31.44 -6.88 -20.11
CA THR A 801 -30.90 -5.51 -20.08
C THR A 801 -29.38 -5.51 -20.04
N LEU A 802 -28.78 -6.49 -19.33
CA LEU A 802 -27.34 -6.69 -19.19
C LEU A 802 -26.95 -8.10 -19.62
N SER A 803 -25.74 -8.24 -20.14
CA SER A 803 -25.11 -9.56 -20.28
C SER A 803 -24.60 -10.07 -18.93
N LEU A 804 -24.36 -11.39 -18.82
CA LEU A 804 -23.70 -11.96 -17.63
C LEU A 804 -22.32 -11.33 -17.41
N THR A 805 -21.55 -11.11 -18.48
CA THR A 805 -20.24 -10.45 -18.42
C THR A 805 -20.32 -9.05 -17.86
N ASP A 806 -21.27 -8.23 -18.34
CA ASP A 806 -21.42 -6.84 -17.87
C ASP A 806 -21.86 -6.79 -16.41
N PHE A 807 -22.76 -7.68 -16.00
CA PHE A 807 -23.17 -7.79 -14.60
C PHE A 807 -22.00 -8.14 -13.67
N VAL A 808 -21.21 -9.16 -14.02
CA VAL A 808 -20.06 -9.57 -13.19
C VAL A 808 -19.00 -8.49 -13.17
N ARG A 809 -18.64 -7.91 -14.33
CA ARG A 809 -17.68 -6.81 -14.41
C ARG A 809 -18.10 -5.62 -13.55
N ALA A 810 -19.37 -5.20 -13.64
CA ALA A 810 -19.92 -4.10 -12.84
C ALA A 810 -19.97 -4.41 -11.33
N SER A 811 -19.94 -5.70 -10.94
CA SER A 811 -20.04 -6.14 -9.55
C SER A 811 -18.70 -6.56 -8.94
N SER A 812 -17.63 -6.69 -9.73
CA SER A 812 -16.30 -7.08 -9.23
C SER A 812 -15.17 -6.22 -9.82
N GLY A 813 -14.81 -6.42 -11.09
CA GLY A 813 -13.61 -5.85 -11.69
C GLY A 813 -13.65 -4.33 -11.85
N LEU A 814 -14.84 -3.77 -12.13
CA LEU A 814 -15.03 -2.33 -12.21
C LEU A 814 -14.92 -1.65 -10.83
N PRO A 815 -15.63 -2.08 -9.77
CA PRO A 815 -15.38 -1.60 -8.41
C PRO A 815 -13.92 -1.69 -7.97
N ALA A 816 -13.25 -2.81 -8.23
CA ALA A 816 -11.83 -2.98 -7.89
C ALA A 816 -10.96 -1.93 -8.59
N ALA A 817 -11.18 -1.69 -9.89
CA ALA A 817 -10.48 -0.68 -10.65
C ALA A 817 -10.77 0.75 -10.17
N ILE A 818 -12.02 1.08 -9.83
CA ILE A 818 -12.40 2.38 -9.26
C ILE A 818 -11.65 2.63 -7.95
N LEU A 819 -11.54 1.61 -7.10
CA LEU A 819 -10.94 1.70 -5.77
C LEU A 819 -9.41 1.54 -5.75
N GLY A 820 -8.79 1.19 -6.89
CA GLY A 820 -7.35 0.91 -6.97
C GLY A 820 -6.92 -0.45 -6.41
N LEU A 821 -7.83 -1.41 -6.27
CA LEU A 821 -7.56 -2.74 -5.74
C LEU A 821 -7.01 -3.66 -6.85
N ASN A 822 -5.68 -3.69 -7.01
CA ASN A 822 -5.02 -4.33 -8.14
C ASN A 822 -4.91 -5.87 -8.04
N ASP A 823 -5.14 -6.46 -6.87
CA ASP A 823 -4.99 -7.89 -6.60
C ASP A 823 -6.32 -8.62 -6.36
N ARG A 824 -7.46 -7.95 -6.59
CA ARG A 824 -8.83 -8.45 -6.37
C ARG A 824 -9.77 -8.09 -7.51
N GLY A 825 -11.00 -8.61 -7.46
CA GLY A 825 -12.07 -8.28 -8.40
C GLY A 825 -12.00 -8.97 -9.77
N THR A 826 -10.95 -9.75 -10.03
CA THR A 826 -10.79 -10.58 -11.23
C THR A 826 -10.22 -11.97 -10.91
N LEU A 827 -10.53 -12.96 -11.76
CA LEU A 827 -10.01 -14.34 -11.66
C LEU A 827 -8.69 -14.52 -12.42
N LEU A 828 -7.72 -13.64 -12.17
CA LEU A 828 -6.41 -13.70 -12.79
C LEU A 828 -5.41 -14.46 -11.90
N HIS A 829 -4.40 -15.06 -12.52
CA HIS A 829 -3.37 -15.79 -11.79
C HIS A 829 -2.67 -14.92 -10.74
N GLY A 830 -2.59 -15.41 -9.52
CA GLY A 830 -1.93 -14.75 -8.39
C GLY A 830 -2.79 -13.71 -7.66
N HIS A 831 -3.99 -13.37 -8.16
CA HIS A 831 -4.94 -12.53 -7.43
C HIS A 831 -5.40 -13.23 -6.15
N ILE A 832 -5.78 -12.46 -5.13
CA ILE A 832 -6.33 -13.02 -3.89
C ILE A 832 -7.65 -13.74 -4.20
N ALA A 833 -7.82 -14.93 -3.64
CA ALA A 833 -8.95 -15.80 -3.86
C ALA A 833 -10.21 -15.33 -3.11
N ASP A 834 -10.79 -14.24 -3.61
CA ASP A 834 -12.20 -13.92 -3.40
C ASP A 834 -12.98 -14.49 -4.60
N VAL A 835 -13.59 -15.67 -4.43
CA VAL A 835 -14.19 -16.45 -5.53
C VAL A 835 -15.64 -16.79 -5.19
N LEU A 836 -16.56 -16.45 -6.07
CA LEU A 836 -17.98 -16.74 -5.96
C LEU A 836 -18.37 -17.84 -6.96
N VAL A 837 -19.09 -18.85 -6.49
CA VAL A 837 -19.80 -19.82 -7.32
C VAL A 837 -21.29 -19.73 -6.99
N PHE A 838 -22.11 -19.49 -8.01
CA PHE A 838 -23.57 -19.43 -7.87
C PHE A 838 -24.30 -20.27 -8.90
N ASP A 839 -25.49 -20.72 -8.52
CA ASP A 839 -26.45 -21.40 -9.38
C ASP A 839 -27.23 -20.38 -10.22
N PRO A 840 -27.05 -20.34 -11.55
CA PRO A 840 -27.70 -19.35 -12.40
C PRO A 840 -29.24 -19.45 -12.41
N ASP A 841 -29.83 -20.60 -12.06
CA ASP A 841 -31.29 -20.78 -12.03
C ASP A 841 -31.89 -20.42 -10.65
N ARG A 842 -31.08 -20.45 -9.59
CA ARG A 842 -31.52 -20.20 -8.21
C ARG A 842 -31.04 -18.88 -7.62
N TYR A 843 -30.07 -18.21 -8.24
CA TYR A 843 -29.51 -16.96 -7.75
C TYR A 843 -30.48 -15.79 -7.90
N ARG A 844 -31.10 -15.37 -6.78
CA ARG A 844 -32.13 -14.32 -6.73
C ARG A 844 -32.31 -13.74 -5.34
N GLU A 845 -32.94 -12.59 -5.27
CA GLU A 845 -33.36 -11.97 -4.02
C GLU A 845 -34.60 -12.65 -3.42
N GLU A 846 -34.65 -12.77 -2.09
CA GLU A 846 -35.86 -13.16 -1.36
C GLU A 846 -36.45 -11.98 -0.55
N ALA A 847 -35.67 -10.90 -0.37
CA ALA A 847 -36.07 -9.69 0.31
C ALA A 847 -37.05 -8.85 -0.52
N GLY A 848 -38.16 -8.45 0.10
CA GLY A 848 -39.14 -7.52 -0.44
C GLY A 848 -39.36 -6.33 0.48
N PHE A 849 -40.16 -5.36 0.06
CA PHE A 849 -40.42 -4.15 0.87
C PHE A 849 -41.15 -4.43 2.19
N SER A 850 -41.95 -5.49 2.27
CA SER A 850 -42.64 -5.93 3.49
C SER A 850 -41.80 -6.87 4.37
N ASN A 851 -40.77 -7.49 3.81
CA ASN A 851 -39.90 -8.49 4.43
C ASN A 851 -38.45 -8.25 3.97
N TRP A 852 -37.90 -7.09 4.34
CA TRP A 852 -36.68 -6.54 3.75
C TRP A 852 -35.39 -7.25 4.19
N ASN A 853 -35.44 -8.05 5.25
CA ASN A 853 -34.29 -8.70 5.89
C ASN A 853 -34.19 -10.21 5.57
N MET A 854 -34.81 -10.66 4.47
CA MET A 854 -34.69 -12.06 4.02
C MET A 854 -33.37 -12.27 3.27
N LEU A 855 -32.58 -13.26 3.71
CA LEU A 855 -31.32 -13.64 3.05
C LEU A 855 -31.58 -14.12 1.61
N SER A 856 -30.68 -13.75 0.71
CA SER A 856 -30.70 -14.19 -0.68
C SER A 856 -30.33 -15.68 -0.83
N ARG A 857 -30.63 -16.25 -1.99
CA ARG A 857 -30.38 -17.67 -2.29
C ARG A 857 -29.57 -17.83 -3.57
N GLY A 858 -28.96 -19.01 -3.72
CA GLY A 858 -28.30 -19.44 -4.96
C GLY A 858 -26.79 -19.26 -5.00
N VAL A 859 -26.19 -18.63 -3.99
CA VAL A 859 -24.74 -18.76 -3.74
C VAL A 859 -24.48 -20.19 -3.26
N GLU A 860 -23.63 -20.92 -3.96
CA GLU A 860 -23.24 -22.30 -3.60
C GLU A 860 -21.92 -22.29 -2.82
N TYR A 861 -20.96 -21.49 -3.28
CA TYR A 861 -19.68 -21.29 -2.62
C TYR A 861 -19.27 -19.82 -2.68
N LEU A 862 -18.72 -19.31 -1.59
CA LEU A 862 -18.03 -18.03 -1.55
C LEU A 862 -16.73 -18.23 -0.79
N VAL A 863 -15.62 -18.06 -1.48
CA VAL A 863 -14.29 -18.05 -0.90
C VAL A 863 -13.89 -16.60 -0.67
N ILE A 864 -13.31 -16.30 0.49
CA ILE A 864 -12.74 -15.00 0.84
C ILE A 864 -11.32 -15.24 1.34
N ASN A 865 -10.33 -14.59 0.74
CA ASN A 865 -8.91 -14.75 1.07
C ASN A 865 -8.42 -16.21 1.07
N GLY A 866 -9.00 -17.09 0.25
CA GLY A 866 -8.61 -18.49 0.14
C GLY A 866 -9.47 -19.50 0.87
N ASP A 867 -10.31 -19.07 1.82
CA ASP A 867 -11.13 -19.96 2.65
C ASP A 867 -12.63 -19.77 2.42
N PHE A 868 -13.44 -20.80 2.76
CA PHE A 868 -14.89 -20.77 2.55
C PHE A 868 -15.63 -19.88 3.57
N ALA A 869 -16.19 -18.77 3.09
CA ALA A 869 -17.20 -17.99 3.79
C ALA A 869 -18.62 -18.56 3.59
N VAL A 870 -18.90 -19.14 2.42
CA VAL A 870 -20.10 -19.95 2.14
C VAL A 870 -19.66 -21.26 1.51
N ARG A 871 -20.20 -22.38 1.99
CA ARG A 871 -19.92 -23.72 1.47
C ARG A 871 -21.21 -24.53 1.38
N ASP A 872 -21.45 -25.15 0.23
CA ASP A 872 -22.66 -25.94 -0.03
C ASP A 872 -23.96 -25.15 0.23
N GLY A 873 -23.94 -23.85 -0.04
CA GLY A 873 -25.05 -22.92 0.17
C GLY A 873 -25.27 -22.43 1.60
N GLU A 874 -24.43 -22.85 2.55
CA GLU A 874 -24.52 -22.47 3.97
C GLU A 874 -23.37 -21.53 4.35
N VAL A 875 -23.69 -20.46 5.09
CA VAL A 875 -22.67 -19.52 5.61
C VAL A 875 -21.85 -20.21 6.70
N THR A 876 -20.53 -20.15 6.59
CA THR A 876 -19.63 -20.76 7.59
C THR A 876 -19.51 -19.87 8.84
N LYS A 877 -18.95 -20.43 9.92
CA LYS A 877 -18.69 -19.67 11.15
C LYS A 877 -17.41 -18.82 11.09
N GLN A 878 -16.71 -18.79 9.97
CA GLN A 878 -15.45 -18.05 9.85
C GLN A 878 -15.72 -16.58 9.55
N ARG A 879 -14.79 -15.72 9.99
CA ARG A 879 -14.77 -14.28 9.70
C ARG A 879 -13.47 -13.98 8.97
N LEU A 880 -13.53 -14.18 7.65
CA LEU A 880 -12.36 -14.24 6.79
C LEU A 880 -11.95 -12.88 6.22
N GLY A 881 -12.72 -11.83 6.48
CA GLY A 881 -12.46 -10.49 6.02
C GLY A 881 -11.16 -9.92 6.58
N ARG A 882 -10.48 -9.11 5.77
CA ARG A 882 -9.30 -8.33 6.13
C ARG A 882 -9.54 -6.83 5.95
N PRO A 883 -8.86 -5.95 6.71
CA PRO A 883 -8.83 -4.53 6.38
C PRO A 883 -8.13 -4.36 5.03
N LEU A 884 -8.66 -3.48 4.19
CA LEU A 884 -8.05 -3.11 2.91
C LEU A 884 -7.57 -1.65 3.02
N PRO A 885 -6.43 -1.41 3.69
CA PRO A 885 -5.77 -0.12 3.57
C PRO A 885 -5.29 0.07 2.12
N ARG A 886 -5.18 1.33 1.72
CA ARG A 886 -4.79 1.72 0.37
C ARG A 886 -3.42 1.21 -0.08
#